data_AF-A0AAN9YEJ5-F1
#
_entry.id   AF-A0AAN9YEJ5-F1
#
_cell.length_a   1.000
_cell.length_b   1.000
_cell.length_c   1.000
_cell.angle_alpha   90.00
_cell.angle_beta   90.00
_cell.angle_gamma   90.00
#
_symmetry.space_group_name_H-M   'P 1'
#
loop_
_entity.id
_entity.type
_entity.pdbx_description
1 polymer ?
#
loop_
_entity_poly.entity_id
_entity_poly.type
_entity_poly.pdbx_seq_one_letter_code
_entity_poly.pdbx_strand_id
1 'polypeptide(L)'
;MFGAIKVGYKMLFLSPRNSIEGQINVLNGVECRIFLNGEGIDVEDIRRRRIMANAVVPELAELLDDSIQVPIYPYTKTFEQAKMDPCLVLHTTGSTGLPKPIVWKNGVLSTYEAWRTIPHTDGYVPTTEIYSRATRAYTSMPLFHTSGLNAGITWALLLGVTLVYGAPQVVPNSAYVDEMHIHASVDASMGAPSIYEELSRDEDAVSRISRLEYVIASGAPLSQMAGNIFSKHTRVISNLGSTETACLQRLAPSIEDWSYFYWHPTHSGIEMREYLPGMYELFLVRNRDIELYQGVFMNFPSISEWSMSDLYERHPDPNKPFLYRYLGRKDDVIVLSNGEKVSPALMEAALMSSPLVKSAMVVGRGKFQPAVLIELKNKPPKSVIERQETVHKLMPFLDEANTHAPAHGKLDQYHILFADPKRPVRYLGQGKIQRVQTYTLYEPDIEHLYRSVEDSEDYIMVMENRPRLDLASLDAVKDWLRDLMVDIIGVHVTEDSQDLFKSGVDSLHVIRMAREVKFQAKRQGLGAGLEMFSPKDVYAHPTLNDLASRILNYAGSPRRLPGRSQEVGPDTAAQSSDNDAQLLLKRYTKKLPKSSTRTSKLPPERNITVLLTGSTGSLGSYILDALYRDKNVARVICLNRSSSAEERHLQNSVQRGLTSISGSWVDFIKADLSLPRMGLERIQYSQLLNTVTHIIHNQWPVNFNWTVASFEPHIQGVSNLINFSHESKHNAFILFVSSVSAVGSWNGPGLAPEEVIEDLSVAAPMGYGKSKLVSECLLAEAAKIIISSAYLGVLPATFPSRDRVDWLPVDKVSSILIEVLLACSTKKGPEQVPSAKVFHVVNHNVTSWSSHLMPAVAASYSPGSVGVKLVPFDTWLETLKQSADSSTLNVEKNPAVRLLDFYVGVSGADKIPRAMSSKKTLHISETLRNVGPVSEEWVRKWMSQWRV
;
A
#
# COMPACT_ATOMS: atom_id res chain seq x y z
N MET A 1 32.27 31.19 6.85
CA MET A 1 31.47 30.51 7.89
C MET A 1 32.06 30.66 9.28
N PHE A 2 33.20 30.02 9.61
CA PHE A 2 33.72 29.98 10.99
C PHE A 2 34.00 31.35 11.64
N GLY A 3 34.43 32.36 10.86
CA GLY A 3 34.56 33.74 11.38
C GLY A 3 33.25 34.30 11.94
N ALA A 4 32.12 34.06 11.26
CA ALA A 4 30.79 34.47 11.75
C ALA A 4 30.42 33.74 13.05
N ILE A 5 30.67 32.43 13.14
CA ILE A 5 30.44 31.63 14.35
C ILE A 5 31.29 32.19 15.51
N LYS A 6 32.58 32.50 15.26
CA LYS A 6 33.48 33.08 16.27
C LYS A 6 32.95 34.40 16.85
N VAL A 7 32.36 35.26 16.03
CA VAL A 7 31.80 36.56 16.46
C VAL A 7 30.30 36.50 16.82
N GLY A 8 29.73 35.29 17.02
CA GLY A 8 28.37 35.09 17.53
C GLY A 8 27.24 35.18 16.50
N TYR A 9 27.55 35.16 15.21
CA TYR A 9 26.58 35.17 14.11
C TYR A 9 26.35 33.77 13.54
N LYS A 10 25.11 33.49 13.15
CA LYS A 10 24.76 32.32 12.31
C LYS A 10 24.91 32.70 10.82
N MET A 11 25.61 31.89 10.04
CA MET A 11 25.79 32.13 8.60
C MET A 11 24.64 31.52 7.78
N LEU A 12 24.03 32.26 6.87
CA LEU A 12 23.07 31.74 5.88
C LEU A 12 23.77 31.54 4.53
N PHE A 13 23.76 30.33 4.00
CA PHE A 13 24.12 30.11 2.59
C PHE A 13 22.85 30.14 1.72
N LEU A 14 22.58 31.31 1.15
CA LEU A 14 21.44 31.51 0.27
C LEU A 14 21.70 30.88 -1.11
N SER A 15 20.68 30.28 -1.71
CA SER A 15 20.77 29.72 -3.06
C SER A 15 20.52 30.82 -4.10
N PRO A 16 21.46 31.06 -5.04
CA PRO A 16 21.22 31.97 -6.17
C PRO A 16 20.20 31.41 -7.17
N ARG A 17 19.81 30.12 -7.04
CA ARG A 17 18.78 29.46 -7.86
C ARG A 17 17.35 29.73 -7.36
N ASN A 18 17.18 30.41 -6.23
CA ASN A 18 15.86 30.75 -5.68
C ASN A 18 15.32 32.01 -6.38
N SER A 19 14.00 32.07 -6.65
CA SER A 19 13.33 33.29 -7.08
C SER A 19 13.52 34.42 -6.05
N ILE A 20 13.44 35.68 -6.46
CA ILE A 20 13.56 36.84 -5.55
C ILE A 20 12.61 36.71 -4.36
N GLU A 21 11.35 36.30 -4.58
CA GLU A 21 10.40 36.04 -3.51
C GLU A 21 10.86 34.94 -2.55
N GLY A 22 11.37 33.81 -3.07
CA GLY A 22 11.93 32.73 -2.25
C GLY A 22 13.18 33.15 -1.47
N GLN A 23 14.01 34.03 -2.04
CA GLN A 23 15.17 34.60 -1.35
C GLN A 23 14.73 35.52 -0.20
N ILE A 24 13.78 36.41 -0.44
CA ILE A 24 13.22 37.31 0.57
C ILE A 24 12.51 36.51 1.68
N ASN A 25 11.81 35.44 1.36
CA ASN A 25 11.20 34.55 2.35
C ASN A 25 12.23 33.95 3.33
N VAL A 26 13.35 33.44 2.81
CA VAL A 26 14.43 32.88 3.63
C VAL A 26 15.12 33.96 4.47
N LEU A 27 15.43 35.13 3.87
CA LEU A 27 16.07 36.25 4.56
C LEU A 27 15.19 36.84 5.67
N ASN A 28 13.88 36.93 5.44
CA ASN A 28 12.88 37.31 6.44
C ASN A 28 12.82 36.28 7.57
N GLY A 29 12.70 34.99 7.23
CA GLY A 29 12.54 33.89 8.19
C GLY A 29 13.73 33.66 9.13
N VAL A 30 14.89 34.31 8.90
CA VAL A 30 16.02 34.31 9.85
C VAL A 30 16.48 35.69 10.32
N GLU A 31 15.71 36.73 10.01
CA GLU A 31 16.01 38.14 10.34
C GLU A 31 17.40 38.60 9.87
N CYS A 32 17.81 38.25 8.64
CA CYS A 32 19.12 38.59 8.12
C CYS A 32 19.37 40.12 8.13
N ARG A 33 20.44 40.58 8.79
CA ARG A 33 20.80 42.02 8.94
C ARG A 33 22.01 42.44 8.11
N ILE A 34 22.91 41.49 7.83
CA ILE A 34 24.15 41.69 7.07
C ILE A 34 24.14 40.70 5.92
N PHE A 35 24.20 41.20 4.70
CA PHE A 35 24.35 40.42 3.49
C PHE A 35 25.83 40.47 3.06
N LEU A 36 26.39 39.30 2.72
CA LEU A 36 27.77 39.17 2.25
C LEU A 36 27.75 38.67 0.80
N ASN A 37 28.44 39.35 -0.09
CA ASN A 37 28.61 38.94 -1.49
C ASN A 37 30.09 38.75 -1.84
N GLY A 38 30.38 37.91 -2.83
CA GLY A 38 31.71 37.86 -3.44
C GLY A 38 31.93 39.08 -4.33
N GLU A 39 33.18 39.39 -4.67
CA GLU A 39 33.49 40.45 -5.62
C GLU A 39 32.86 40.14 -7.00
N GLY A 40 32.36 41.18 -7.68
CA GLY A 40 31.71 41.04 -8.99
C GLY A 40 30.33 40.36 -9.02
N ILE A 41 29.76 39.95 -7.87
CA ILE A 41 28.42 39.33 -7.82
C ILE A 41 27.33 40.39 -7.62
N ASP A 42 26.44 40.55 -8.61
CA ASP A 42 25.26 41.42 -8.49
C ASP A 42 24.18 40.81 -7.58
N VAL A 43 23.69 41.61 -6.64
CA VAL A 43 22.68 41.26 -5.63
C VAL A 43 21.65 42.39 -5.44
N GLU A 44 21.61 43.38 -6.33
CA GLU A 44 20.81 44.60 -6.16
C GLU A 44 19.30 44.34 -6.09
N ASP A 45 18.78 43.38 -6.86
CA ASP A 45 17.36 43.00 -6.81
C ASP A 45 16.93 42.50 -5.42
N ILE A 46 17.83 41.85 -4.69
CA ILE A 46 17.60 41.36 -3.33
C ILE A 46 17.65 42.54 -2.35
N ARG A 47 18.69 43.39 -2.47
CA ARG A 47 18.92 44.56 -1.59
C ARG A 47 17.82 45.61 -1.70
N ARG A 48 17.28 45.83 -2.90
CA ARG A 48 16.11 46.73 -3.14
C ARG A 48 14.82 46.21 -2.51
N ARG A 49 14.67 44.88 -2.37
CA ARG A 49 13.49 44.24 -1.78
C ARG A 49 13.58 44.09 -0.25
N ARG A 50 14.79 43.99 0.32
CA ARG A 50 15.04 43.97 1.76
C ARG A 50 16.32 44.74 2.09
N ILE A 51 16.15 45.88 2.76
CA ILE A 51 17.27 46.72 3.23
C ILE A 51 18.07 45.95 4.30
N MET A 52 19.37 45.80 4.06
CA MET A 52 20.35 45.14 4.93
C MET A 52 21.68 45.87 4.80
N ALA A 53 22.55 45.76 5.82
CA ALA A 53 23.95 46.12 5.65
C ALA A 53 24.58 45.17 4.63
N ASN A 54 25.51 45.66 3.80
CA ASN A 54 26.14 44.86 2.75
C ASN A 54 27.67 45.02 2.82
N ALA A 55 28.40 43.91 2.68
CA ALA A 55 29.85 43.93 2.55
C ALA A 55 30.32 42.89 1.52
N VAL A 56 31.39 43.22 0.81
CA VAL A 56 32.12 42.26 -0.03
C VAL A 56 33.01 41.42 0.89
N VAL A 57 33.06 40.11 0.66
CA VAL A 57 33.99 39.22 1.38
C VAL A 57 35.39 39.39 0.80
N PRO A 58 36.44 39.62 1.62
CA PRO A 58 37.83 39.66 1.17
C PRO A 58 38.24 38.41 0.38
N GLU A 59 39.03 38.62 -0.66
CA GLU A 59 39.59 37.53 -1.47
C GLU A 59 40.64 36.73 -0.69
N LEU A 60 40.91 35.49 -1.13
CA LEU A 60 41.81 34.59 -0.40
C LEU A 60 43.22 35.16 -0.21
N ALA A 61 43.71 35.95 -1.17
CA ALA A 61 45.02 36.61 -1.06
C ALA A 61 45.07 37.66 0.07
N GLU A 62 43.99 38.43 0.27
CA GLU A 62 43.88 39.41 1.37
C GLU A 62 43.75 38.69 2.73
N LEU A 63 42.99 37.60 2.78
CA LEU A 63 42.83 36.78 3.98
C LEU A 63 44.11 36.04 4.43
N LEU A 64 45.12 35.96 3.56
CA LEU A 64 46.42 35.32 3.80
C LEU A 64 47.59 36.32 3.80
N ASP A 65 47.32 37.63 3.71
CA ASP A 65 48.36 38.66 3.75
C ASP A 65 48.78 38.95 5.20
N ASP A 66 49.89 38.35 5.63
CA ASP A 66 50.49 38.55 6.96
C ASP A 66 50.84 40.03 7.27
N SER A 67 50.89 40.92 6.28
CA SER A 67 51.06 42.36 6.51
C SER A 67 49.79 43.03 7.07
N ILE A 68 48.61 42.44 6.86
CA ILE A 68 47.32 42.94 7.36
C ILE A 68 47.12 42.51 8.81
N GLN A 69 47.68 43.30 9.73
CA GLN A 69 47.59 43.06 11.17
C GLN A 69 46.17 43.34 11.71
N VAL A 70 45.43 42.28 12.03
CA VAL A 70 44.08 42.35 12.62
C VAL A 70 44.05 41.96 14.11
N PRO A 71 43.19 42.58 14.95
CA PRO A 71 43.05 42.17 16.34
C PRO A 71 42.57 40.72 16.49
N ILE A 72 43.18 39.96 17.39
CA ILE A 72 42.76 38.60 17.71
C ILE A 72 41.37 38.63 18.36
N TYR A 73 40.39 37.95 17.75
CA TYR A 73 39.07 37.71 18.32
C TYR A 73 38.99 36.28 18.91
N PRO A 74 39.15 36.10 20.23
CA PRO A 74 39.12 34.77 20.85
C PRO A 74 37.68 34.22 20.94
N TYR A 75 37.53 32.91 20.72
CA TYR A 75 36.29 32.20 21.03
C TYR A 75 36.44 31.49 22.38
N THR A 76 35.72 31.97 23.38
CA THR A 76 35.92 31.58 24.79
C THR A 76 34.90 30.58 25.33
N LYS A 77 33.82 30.30 24.58
CA LYS A 77 32.82 29.30 24.99
C LYS A 77 33.37 27.88 24.86
N THR A 78 33.14 27.05 25.88
CA THR A 78 33.33 25.60 25.78
C THR A 78 32.27 24.97 24.86
N PHE A 79 32.48 23.73 24.41
CA PHE A 79 31.48 23.01 23.62
C PHE A 79 30.11 22.95 24.32
N GLU A 80 30.06 22.59 25.61
CA GLU A 80 28.81 22.54 26.37
C GLU A 80 28.09 23.89 26.47
N GLN A 81 28.83 25.00 26.55
CA GLN A 81 28.26 26.35 26.51
C GLN A 81 27.79 26.77 25.12
N ALA A 82 28.38 26.20 24.07
CA ALA A 82 28.16 26.59 22.67
C ALA A 82 27.25 25.64 21.89
N LYS A 83 26.99 24.40 22.34
CA LYS A 83 26.33 23.35 21.54
C LYS A 83 24.92 23.72 21.05
N MET A 84 24.22 24.57 21.81
CA MET A 84 22.89 25.09 21.46
C MET A 84 22.92 26.43 20.71
N ASP A 85 24.08 27.08 20.56
CA ASP A 85 24.17 28.34 19.81
C ASP A 85 23.88 28.11 18.32
N PRO A 86 23.02 28.93 17.69
CA PRO A 86 22.84 28.94 16.24
C PRO A 86 24.15 29.29 15.52
N CYS A 87 24.59 28.46 14.58
CA CYS A 87 25.86 28.63 13.87
C CYS A 87 25.71 28.75 12.35
N LEU A 88 24.69 28.11 11.78
CA LEU A 88 24.51 27.96 10.35
C LEU A 88 23.00 27.92 10.01
N VAL A 89 22.65 28.42 8.84
CA VAL A 89 21.31 28.34 8.26
C VAL A 89 21.42 27.81 6.85
N LEU A 90 20.63 26.79 6.56
CA LEU A 90 20.34 26.28 5.23
C LEU A 90 18.84 26.42 4.95
N HIS A 91 18.39 26.15 3.73
CA HIS A 91 16.96 26.22 3.40
C HIS A 91 16.54 25.02 2.55
N THR A 92 15.33 24.53 2.79
CA THR A 92 14.74 23.44 2.01
C THR A 92 14.14 23.98 0.72
N THR A 93 14.25 23.22 -0.36
CA THR A 93 13.94 23.69 -1.73
C THR A 93 12.44 23.77 -2.08
N GLY A 94 11.55 23.81 -1.07
CA GLY A 94 10.16 24.23 -1.25
C GLY A 94 9.32 23.33 -2.17
N SER A 95 9.33 22.01 -1.97
CA SER A 95 8.52 21.07 -2.78
C SER A 95 7.02 21.40 -2.80
N THR A 96 6.51 22.11 -1.78
CA THR A 96 5.11 22.51 -1.60
C THR A 96 4.90 24.03 -1.41
N GLY A 97 5.91 24.87 -1.64
CA GLY A 97 5.80 26.32 -1.42
C GLY A 97 7.14 27.07 -1.42
N LEU A 98 7.20 28.25 -0.81
CA LEU A 98 8.45 29.03 -0.72
C LEU A 98 9.52 28.30 0.14
N PRO A 99 10.82 28.48 -0.15
CA PRO A 99 11.91 27.82 0.59
C PRO A 99 11.92 28.18 2.08
N LYS A 100 12.10 27.20 2.96
CA LYS A 100 12.03 27.38 4.43
C LYS A 100 13.41 27.28 5.07
N PRO A 101 13.84 28.23 5.92
CA PRO A 101 15.12 28.15 6.61
C PRO A 101 15.11 27.09 7.73
N ILE A 102 16.22 26.36 7.85
CA ILE A 102 16.54 25.42 8.93
C ILE A 102 17.79 25.94 9.63
N VAL A 103 17.70 26.19 10.93
CA VAL A 103 18.78 26.75 11.74
C VAL A 103 19.53 25.63 12.46
N TRP A 104 20.77 25.40 12.05
CA TRP A 104 21.72 24.49 12.69
C TRP A 104 22.37 25.12 13.92
N LYS A 105 22.62 24.28 14.92
CA LYS A 105 23.31 24.62 16.16
C LYS A 105 24.71 23.99 16.13
N ASN A 106 25.66 24.47 16.94
CA ASN A 106 27.01 23.88 16.97
C ASN A 106 27.02 22.38 17.27
N GLY A 107 26.06 21.87 18.04
CA GLY A 107 25.87 20.43 18.30
C GLY A 107 25.53 19.59 17.06
N VAL A 108 25.15 20.22 15.93
CA VAL A 108 25.03 19.53 14.63
C VAL A 108 26.40 19.38 13.97
N LEU A 109 27.31 20.34 14.16
CA LEU A 109 28.66 20.25 13.60
C LEU A 109 29.51 19.20 14.32
N SER A 110 29.30 18.99 15.63
CA SER A 110 29.98 17.93 16.38
C SER A 110 29.62 16.51 15.90
N THR A 111 28.48 16.31 15.22
CA THR A 111 28.09 14.97 14.76
C THR A 111 28.95 14.48 13.59
N TYR A 112 29.62 15.39 12.89
CA TYR A 112 30.64 15.08 11.88
C TYR A 112 31.96 14.64 12.50
N GLU A 113 32.37 15.24 13.62
CA GLU A 113 33.54 14.80 14.38
C GLU A 113 33.26 13.45 15.07
N ALA A 114 32.07 13.29 15.63
CA ALA A 114 31.59 12.03 16.19
C ALA A 114 31.58 10.88 15.17
N TRP A 115 31.37 11.16 13.88
CA TRP A 115 31.45 10.15 12.82
C TRP A 115 32.84 9.47 12.80
N ARG A 116 33.91 10.22 13.05
CA ARG A 116 35.28 9.67 13.12
C ARG A 116 35.52 8.78 14.35
N THR A 117 34.70 8.89 15.39
CA THR A 117 34.82 8.11 16.63
C THR A 117 33.89 6.89 16.68
N ILE A 118 33.12 6.63 15.62
CA ILE A 118 32.34 5.39 15.51
C ILE A 118 33.32 4.20 15.51
N PRO A 119 33.12 3.18 16.38
CA PRO A 119 34.00 2.02 16.41
C PRO A 119 33.76 1.09 15.21
N HIS A 120 34.75 0.23 14.96
CA HIS A 120 34.66 -0.80 13.92
C HIS A 120 33.75 -1.94 14.42
N THR A 121 32.98 -2.55 13.52
CA THR A 121 32.07 -3.66 13.87
C THR A 121 31.95 -4.61 12.68
N ASP A 122 31.97 -5.91 12.93
CA ASP A 122 31.80 -6.99 11.93
C ASP A 122 32.73 -6.89 10.68
N GLY A 123 33.91 -6.27 10.83
CA GLY A 123 34.85 -6.02 9.73
C GLY A 123 34.58 -4.75 8.92
N TYR A 124 33.53 -3.99 9.25
CA TYR A 124 33.18 -2.72 8.63
C TYR A 124 33.79 -1.54 9.41
N VAL A 125 34.24 -0.52 8.66
CA VAL A 125 34.86 0.70 9.17
C VAL A 125 33.95 1.93 8.95
N PRO A 126 34.06 3.00 9.75
CA PRO A 126 33.36 4.26 9.48
C PRO A 126 33.71 4.80 8.09
N THR A 127 32.74 5.36 7.36
CA THR A 127 33.03 5.90 6.01
C THR A 127 34.06 7.05 6.04
N THR A 128 34.25 7.71 7.19
CA THR A 128 35.32 8.70 7.39
C THR A 128 36.72 8.13 7.24
N GLU A 129 36.96 6.86 7.59
CA GLU A 129 38.26 6.20 7.37
C GLU A 129 38.54 6.01 5.88
N ILE A 130 37.51 5.64 5.11
CA ILE A 130 37.59 5.61 3.64
C ILE A 130 37.86 7.01 3.10
N TYR A 131 37.16 8.02 3.61
CA TYR A 131 37.34 9.40 3.15
C TYR A 131 38.76 9.93 3.37
N SER A 132 39.42 9.58 4.48
CA SER A 132 40.82 9.97 4.76
C SER A 132 41.87 9.33 3.87
N ARG A 133 41.51 8.40 2.96
CA ARG A 133 42.45 7.83 1.98
C ARG A 133 42.74 8.77 0.82
N ALA A 134 41.84 9.71 0.56
CA ALA A 134 42.03 10.75 -0.45
C ALA A 134 43.00 11.83 0.04
N THR A 135 43.88 12.30 -0.83
CA THR A 135 44.73 13.47 -0.61
C THR A 135 44.06 14.74 -1.15
N ARG A 136 43.36 14.62 -2.28
CA ARG A 136 42.77 15.74 -3.05
C ARG A 136 41.40 15.36 -3.60
N ALA A 137 40.34 15.90 -3.01
CA ALA A 137 38.96 15.59 -3.39
C ALA A 137 38.29 16.75 -4.13
N TYR A 138 37.64 16.50 -5.27
CA TYR A 138 36.80 17.49 -5.96
C TYR A 138 35.34 17.43 -5.47
N THR A 139 34.70 18.57 -5.28
CA THR A 139 33.24 18.64 -5.09
C THR A 139 32.55 19.54 -6.11
N SER A 140 31.53 18.98 -6.76
CA SER A 140 30.55 19.73 -7.56
C SER A 140 29.31 20.13 -6.75
N MET A 141 29.23 19.76 -5.47
CA MET A 141 28.07 20.06 -4.62
C MET A 141 28.13 21.48 -4.05
N PRO A 142 27.08 22.31 -4.22
CA PRO A 142 27.11 23.72 -3.83
C PRO A 142 27.02 23.94 -2.31
N LEU A 143 27.67 25.01 -1.81
CA LEU A 143 27.70 25.36 -0.39
C LEU A 143 26.34 25.79 0.21
N PHE A 144 25.37 26.20 -0.61
CA PHE A 144 23.98 26.39 -0.17
C PHE A 144 23.23 25.08 0.09
N HIS A 145 23.87 23.93 -0.12
CA HIS A 145 23.33 22.61 0.18
C HIS A 145 24.17 21.88 1.23
N THR A 146 23.48 21.06 2.04
CA THR A 146 24.08 20.20 3.08
C THR A 146 25.26 19.38 2.56
N SER A 147 25.18 18.81 1.34
CA SER A 147 26.28 18.01 0.77
C SER A 147 27.54 18.81 0.46
N GLY A 148 27.42 20.07 0.02
CA GLY A 148 28.58 20.92 -0.25
C GLY A 148 29.30 21.33 1.02
N LEU A 149 28.54 21.66 2.07
CA LEU A 149 29.12 21.90 3.40
C LEU A 149 29.68 20.64 4.04
N ASN A 150 29.03 19.49 3.88
CA ASN A 150 29.56 18.19 4.29
C ASN A 150 30.93 17.91 3.66
N ALA A 151 31.12 18.20 2.37
CA ALA A 151 32.43 18.09 1.73
C ALA A 151 33.47 18.97 2.46
N GLY A 152 33.18 20.26 2.69
CA GLY A 152 34.07 21.18 3.39
C GLY A 152 34.38 20.81 4.85
N ILE A 153 33.37 20.37 5.60
CA ILE A 153 33.51 19.97 7.00
C ILE A 153 34.27 18.65 7.10
N THR A 154 33.81 17.60 6.42
CA THR A 154 34.38 16.26 6.58
C THR A 154 35.77 16.15 5.96
N TRP A 155 35.97 16.53 4.69
CA TRP A 155 37.26 16.37 4.04
C TRP A 155 38.31 17.38 4.56
N ALA A 156 38.05 18.67 4.40
CA ALA A 156 39.06 19.69 4.66
C ALA A 156 39.30 19.95 6.16
N LEU A 157 38.25 20.09 6.97
CA LEU A 157 38.42 20.44 8.38
C LEU A 157 38.79 19.23 9.27
N LEU A 158 38.14 18.07 9.07
CA LEU A 158 38.25 16.94 10.01
C LEU A 158 39.21 15.83 9.58
N LEU A 159 39.48 15.70 8.28
CA LEU A 159 40.31 14.62 7.72
C LEU A 159 41.61 15.10 7.04
N GLY A 160 41.82 16.42 6.92
CA GLY A 160 43.02 17.00 6.32
C GLY A 160 43.13 16.82 4.79
N VAL A 161 42.04 16.42 4.14
CA VAL A 161 41.98 16.21 2.68
C VAL A 161 41.85 17.55 1.97
N THR A 162 42.69 17.80 0.97
CA THR A 162 42.62 19.05 0.19
C THR A 162 41.34 19.07 -0.65
N LEU A 163 40.40 19.96 -0.33
CA LEU A 163 39.17 20.11 -1.08
C LEU A 163 39.32 21.06 -2.26
N VAL A 164 39.01 20.59 -3.45
CA VAL A 164 38.97 21.36 -4.69
C VAL A 164 37.53 21.75 -5.00
N TYR A 165 37.30 23.05 -5.22
CA TYR A 165 36.07 23.58 -5.79
C TYR A 165 36.26 23.91 -7.27
N GLY A 166 35.17 23.87 -8.05
CA GLY A 166 35.16 24.35 -9.43
C GLY A 166 35.22 25.88 -9.52
N ALA A 167 35.44 26.39 -10.73
CA ALA A 167 35.46 27.83 -11.00
C ALA A 167 34.10 28.47 -10.64
N PRO A 168 34.08 29.64 -9.96
CA PRO A 168 32.87 30.18 -9.35
C PRO A 168 31.75 30.56 -10.35
N GLN A 169 32.13 30.84 -11.60
CA GLN A 169 31.20 31.21 -12.67
C GLN A 169 30.69 30.00 -13.49
N VAL A 170 31.20 28.79 -13.23
CA VAL A 170 30.83 27.58 -13.98
C VAL A 170 29.82 26.76 -13.18
N VAL A 171 28.64 26.52 -13.76
CA VAL A 171 27.68 25.56 -13.19
C VAL A 171 28.18 24.15 -13.50
N PRO A 172 28.48 23.30 -12.48
CA PRO A 172 29.02 21.97 -12.75
C PRO A 172 28.04 21.08 -13.52
N ASN A 173 28.56 20.43 -14.55
CA ASN A 173 27.91 19.40 -15.36
C ASN A 173 28.89 18.21 -15.53
N SER A 174 28.48 17.17 -16.26
CA SER A 174 29.28 15.99 -16.62
C SER A 174 30.66 16.37 -17.17
N ALA A 175 30.70 17.06 -18.32
CA ALA A 175 31.93 17.46 -18.98
C ALA A 175 32.87 18.28 -18.07
N TYR A 176 32.33 19.24 -17.30
CA TYR A 176 33.16 20.04 -16.39
C TYR A 176 33.68 19.24 -15.18
N VAL A 177 32.95 18.23 -14.71
CA VAL A 177 33.44 17.32 -13.65
C VAL A 177 34.57 16.45 -14.20
N ASP A 178 34.46 16.00 -15.45
CA ASP A 178 35.48 15.20 -16.12
C ASP A 178 36.77 16.00 -16.40
N GLU A 179 36.64 17.25 -16.87
CA GLU A 179 37.76 18.21 -16.96
C GLU A 179 38.47 18.41 -15.60
N MET A 180 37.71 18.45 -14.50
CA MET A 180 38.29 18.51 -13.15
C MET A 180 38.98 17.19 -12.76
N HIS A 181 38.51 16.03 -13.21
CA HIS A 181 39.23 14.75 -13.04
C HIS A 181 40.53 14.69 -13.84
N ILE A 182 40.60 15.36 -15.00
CA ILE A 182 41.83 15.49 -15.81
C ILE A 182 42.82 16.47 -15.14
N HIS A 183 42.36 17.67 -14.81
CA HIS A 183 43.24 18.81 -14.57
C HIS A 183 43.47 19.16 -13.09
N ALA A 184 42.59 18.77 -12.17
CA ALA A 184 42.72 19.17 -10.76
C ALA A 184 43.61 18.25 -9.92
N SER A 185 44.14 17.16 -10.50
CA SER A 185 44.92 16.11 -9.82
C SER A 185 44.19 15.63 -8.55
N VAL A 186 42.99 15.09 -8.72
CA VAL A 186 42.14 14.60 -7.63
C VAL A 186 42.11 13.08 -7.59
N ASP A 187 42.05 12.53 -6.38
CA ASP A 187 41.95 11.10 -6.08
C ASP A 187 40.57 10.73 -5.49
N ALA A 188 39.70 11.70 -5.25
CA ALA A 188 38.29 11.46 -4.94
C ALA A 188 37.36 12.53 -5.54
N SER A 189 36.07 12.20 -5.68
CA SER A 189 35.07 13.12 -6.24
C SER A 189 33.70 13.01 -5.56
N MET A 190 33.02 14.14 -5.35
CA MET A 190 31.61 14.21 -4.89
C MET A 190 30.75 15.01 -5.86
N GLY A 191 29.54 14.52 -6.14
CA GLY A 191 28.60 15.16 -7.04
C GLY A 191 27.17 14.62 -6.99
N ALA A 192 26.31 15.22 -7.81
CA ALA A 192 24.95 14.76 -8.01
C ALA A 192 24.94 13.46 -8.83
N PRO A 193 24.00 12.51 -8.58
CA PRO A 193 23.93 11.26 -9.33
C PRO A 193 23.89 11.42 -10.85
N SER A 194 23.13 12.39 -11.36
CA SER A 194 22.96 12.64 -12.80
C SER A 194 24.26 12.97 -13.53
N ILE A 195 25.25 13.55 -12.84
CA ILE A 195 26.60 13.77 -13.38
C ILE A 195 27.29 12.41 -13.59
N TYR A 196 27.30 11.56 -12.57
CA TYR A 196 27.92 10.24 -12.64
C TYR A 196 27.19 9.29 -13.58
N GLU A 197 25.87 9.39 -13.71
CA GLU A 197 25.06 8.62 -14.66
C GLU A 197 25.32 8.99 -16.13
N GLU A 198 25.85 10.19 -16.39
CA GLU A 198 26.29 10.59 -17.72
C GLU A 198 27.75 10.16 -17.96
N LEU A 199 28.63 10.37 -16.98
CA LEU A 199 30.03 9.90 -17.02
C LEU A 199 30.15 8.38 -17.14
N SER A 200 29.20 7.59 -16.62
CA SER A 200 29.22 6.13 -16.75
C SER A 200 28.92 5.64 -18.18
N ARG A 201 28.65 6.54 -19.13
CA ARG A 201 28.36 6.23 -20.54
C ARG A 201 29.55 6.53 -21.46
N ASP A 202 30.63 7.07 -20.90
CA ASP A 202 31.86 7.45 -21.58
C ASP A 202 33.01 6.61 -21.03
N GLU A 203 33.61 5.77 -21.88
CA GLU A 203 34.67 4.83 -21.46
C GLU A 203 35.95 5.54 -21.00
N ASP A 204 36.25 6.71 -21.57
CA ASP A 204 37.39 7.54 -21.18
C ASP A 204 37.16 8.16 -19.80
N ALA A 205 35.94 8.63 -19.52
CA ALA A 205 35.55 9.13 -18.20
C ALA A 205 35.53 8.00 -17.15
N VAL A 206 35.05 6.80 -17.49
CA VAL A 206 35.15 5.61 -16.63
C VAL A 206 36.62 5.25 -16.32
N SER A 207 37.52 5.35 -17.31
CA SER A 207 38.97 5.13 -17.17
C SER A 207 39.70 6.21 -16.35
N ARG A 208 39.10 7.40 -16.20
CA ARG A 208 39.55 8.43 -15.25
C ARG A 208 39.01 8.14 -13.85
N ILE A 209 37.72 7.85 -13.73
CA ILE A 209 37.08 7.51 -12.45
C ILE A 209 37.70 6.25 -11.80
N SER A 210 38.17 5.28 -12.60
CA SER A 210 38.89 4.10 -12.11
C SER A 210 40.24 4.38 -11.43
N ARG A 211 40.73 5.63 -11.50
CA ARG A 211 41.97 6.08 -10.83
C ARG A 211 41.68 6.80 -9.51
N LEU A 212 40.42 7.04 -9.20
CA LEU A 212 39.98 7.62 -7.94
C LEU A 212 39.87 6.51 -6.88
N GLU A 213 40.24 6.81 -5.64
CA GLU A 213 40.01 5.97 -4.47
C GLU A 213 38.51 5.69 -4.27
N TYR A 214 37.66 6.69 -4.52
CA TYR A 214 36.21 6.56 -4.45
C TYR A 214 35.47 7.72 -5.13
N VAL A 215 34.21 7.46 -5.52
CA VAL A 215 33.23 8.48 -5.95
C VAL A 215 32.04 8.54 -4.99
N ILE A 216 31.58 9.75 -4.69
CA ILE A 216 30.45 10.00 -3.80
C ILE A 216 29.27 10.61 -4.55
N ALA A 217 28.17 9.86 -4.65
CA ALA A 217 26.87 10.37 -5.10
C ALA A 217 26.08 10.94 -3.91
N SER A 218 25.50 12.14 -4.04
CA SER A 218 24.75 12.77 -2.95
C SER A 218 23.55 13.60 -3.42
N GLY A 219 22.50 13.65 -2.60
CA GLY A 219 21.26 14.43 -2.84
C GLY A 219 20.13 13.63 -3.52
N ALA A 220 20.46 12.51 -4.15
CA ALA A 220 19.52 11.56 -4.76
C ALA A 220 20.19 10.16 -4.82
N PRO A 221 19.44 9.07 -5.05
CA PRO A 221 20.02 7.76 -5.36
C PRO A 221 20.76 7.80 -6.71
N LEU A 222 21.78 6.95 -6.85
CA LEU A 222 22.47 6.68 -8.11
C LEU A 222 21.82 5.49 -8.81
N SER A 223 21.63 5.55 -10.14
CA SER A 223 21.12 4.41 -10.91
C SER A 223 21.98 3.16 -10.71
N GLN A 224 21.32 2.00 -10.68
CA GLN A 224 21.99 0.72 -10.48
C GLN A 224 23.00 0.45 -11.61
N MET A 225 22.69 0.84 -12.86
CA MET A 225 23.60 0.75 -14.00
C MET A 225 24.90 1.52 -13.75
N ALA A 226 24.84 2.82 -13.44
CA ALA A 226 26.03 3.65 -13.27
C ALA A 226 26.88 3.19 -12.09
N GLY A 227 26.25 2.87 -10.95
CA GLY A 227 26.98 2.36 -9.79
C GLY A 227 27.60 0.99 -10.03
N ASN A 228 26.94 0.07 -10.75
CA ASN A 228 27.50 -1.23 -11.12
C ASN A 228 28.63 -1.16 -12.17
N ILE A 229 28.70 -0.07 -12.95
CA ILE A 229 29.84 0.21 -13.83
C ILE A 229 31.02 0.65 -12.95
N PHE A 230 30.85 1.70 -12.15
CA PHE A 230 31.93 2.23 -11.33
C PHE A 230 32.41 1.27 -10.23
N SER A 231 31.53 0.46 -9.62
CA SER A 231 31.90 -0.48 -8.55
C SER A 231 32.84 -1.60 -9.01
N LYS A 232 33.01 -1.81 -10.33
CA LYS A 232 34.01 -2.74 -10.88
C LYS A 232 35.43 -2.14 -10.89
N HIS A 233 35.54 -0.83 -10.68
CA HIS A 233 36.75 -0.05 -10.93
C HIS A 233 37.20 0.79 -9.74
N THR A 234 36.26 1.32 -8.95
CA THR A 234 36.49 2.16 -7.77
C THR A 234 35.37 1.97 -6.76
N ARG A 235 35.54 2.46 -5.53
CA ARG A 235 34.49 2.41 -4.51
C ARG A 235 33.43 3.49 -4.76
N VAL A 236 32.18 3.06 -4.93
CA VAL A 236 31.01 3.95 -5.00
C VAL A 236 30.44 4.16 -3.60
N ILE A 237 30.12 5.41 -3.24
CA ILE A 237 29.60 5.78 -1.92
C ILE A 237 28.33 6.62 -2.09
N SER A 238 27.20 6.12 -1.59
CA SER A 238 25.95 6.89 -1.51
C SER A 238 25.89 7.70 -0.21
N ASN A 239 25.81 9.03 -0.29
CA ASN A 239 25.70 9.94 0.86
C ASN A 239 24.24 10.28 1.16
N LEU A 240 23.75 9.83 2.32
CA LEU A 240 22.38 10.04 2.82
C LEU A 240 22.33 11.17 3.85
N GLY A 241 21.29 11.99 3.78
CA GLY A 241 21.04 13.07 4.75
C GLY A 241 19.93 14.01 4.29
N SER A 242 19.60 14.98 5.15
CA SER A 242 18.63 16.04 4.87
C SER A 242 19.13 17.38 5.42
N THR A 243 18.43 18.47 5.12
CA THR A 243 18.75 19.78 5.71
C THR A 243 18.48 19.78 7.22
N GLU A 244 17.51 19.00 7.68
CA GLU A 244 17.08 18.85 9.06
C GLU A 244 18.02 17.97 9.90
N THR A 245 18.55 16.90 9.31
CA THR A 245 19.35 15.87 10.00
C THR A 245 20.85 15.97 9.79
N ALA A 246 21.32 16.85 8.90
CA ALA A 246 22.67 16.80 8.34
C ALA A 246 22.96 15.48 7.60
N CYS A 247 24.24 15.16 7.34
CA CYS A 247 24.65 13.87 6.77
C CYS A 247 24.57 12.78 7.85
N LEU A 248 23.93 11.65 7.53
CA LEU A 248 23.83 10.53 8.46
C LEU A 248 25.12 9.71 8.47
N GLN A 249 25.64 9.46 9.67
CA GLN A 249 26.82 8.66 9.91
C GLN A 249 26.53 7.19 9.65
N ARG A 250 27.52 6.51 9.08
CA ARG A 250 27.41 5.12 8.67
C ARG A 250 28.79 4.47 8.54
N LEU A 251 28.76 3.16 8.46
CA LEU A 251 29.88 2.30 8.11
C LEU A 251 29.96 2.17 6.58
N ALA A 252 31.13 1.84 6.06
CA ALA A 252 31.36 1.59 4.64
C ALA A 252 31.11 0.11 4.30
N PRO A 253 30.09 -0.25 3.47
CA PRO A 253 29.87 -1.63 3.03
C PRO A 253 31.03 -2.18 2.18
N SER A 254 30.89 -3.42 1.69
CA SER A 254 31.80 -3.93 0.65
C SER A 254 31.69 -3.11 -0.66
N ILE A 255 32.54 -3.37 -1.65
CA ILE A 255 32.44 -2.69 -2.96
C ILE A 255 31.26 -3.25 -3.77
N GLU A 256 30.99 -4.54 -3.61
CA GLU A 256 29.86 -5.27 -4.18
C GLU A 256 28.51 -4.77 -3.61
N ASP A 257 28.50 -4.44 -2.32
CA ASP A 257 27.32 -3.94 -1.60
C ASP A 257 27.14 -2.40 -1.71
N TRP A 258 27.73 -1.73 -2.72
CA TRP A 258 27.78 -0.25 -2.81
C TRP A 258 26.43 0.48 -2.70
N SER A 259 25.34 -0.19 -3.10
CA SER A 259 23.98 0.35 -3.10
C SER A 259 23.27 0.24 -1.73
N TYR A 260 23.88 -0.45 -0.78
CA TYR A 260 23.38 -0.65 0.57
C TYR A 260 23.97 0.36 1.57
N PHE A 261 23.29 0.50 2.70
CA PHE A 261 23.72 1.29 3.85
C PHE A 261 23.88 0.38 5.06
N TYR A 262 24.95 0.59 5.85
CA TYR A 262 25.10 0.00 7.18
C TYR A 262 25.22 1.11 8.23
N TRP A 263 24.22 1.27 9.09
CA TRP A 263 24.29 2.18 10.24
C TRP A 263 24.81 1.44 11.47
N HIS A 264 25.70 2.08 12.24
CA HIS A 264 26.29 1.44 13.41
C HIS A 264 25.19 1.10 14.44
N PRO A 265 25.09 -0.16 14.94
CA PRO A 265 23.96 -0.60 15.75
C PRO A 265 23.79 0.20 17.05
N THR A 266 24.89 0.66 17.65
CA THR A 266 24.87 1.43 18.91
C THR A 266 25.19 2.92 18.78
N HIS A 267 25.65 3.43 17.62
CA HIS A 267 26.15 4.82 17.47
C HIS A 267 25.42 5.62 16.38
N SER A 268 24.20 5.19 16.05
CA SER A 268 23.30 5.89 15.12
C SER A 268 21.98 6.31 15.78
N GLY A 269 21.43 5.44 16.64
CA GLY A 269 20.05 5.54 17.11
C GLY A 269 19.05 5.51 15.95
N ILE A 270 19.39 4.76 14.89
CA ILE A 270 18.51 4.51 13.75
C ILE A 270 17.71 3.22 14.01
N GLU A 271 16.38 3.32 13.88
CA GLU A 271 15.46 2.20 13.87
C GLU A 271 14.89 2.02 12.46
N MET A 272 15.02 0.80 11.92
CA MET A 272 14.40 0.41 10.65
C MET A 272 13.06 -0.26 10.95
N ARG A 273 11.97 0.50 10.88
CA ARG A 273 10.61 0.07 11.23
C ARG A 273 9.87 -0.41 9.98
N GLU A 274 9.29 -1.61 9.99
CA GLU A 274 8.59 -2.12 8.80
C GLU A 274 7.33 -1.29 8.49
N TYR A 275 7.21 -0.81 7.25
CA TYR A 275 6.08 0.00 6.76
C TYR A 275 5.14 -0.83 5.86
N LEU A 276 5.71 -1.70 5.03
CA LEU A 276 5.03 -2.74 4.24
C LEU A 276 5.90 -4.01 4.28
N PRO A 277 5.37 -5.21 4.01
CA PRO A 277 6.17 -6.44 4.02
C PRO A 277 7.47 -6.31 3.21
N GLY A 278 8.62 -6.40 3.87
CA GLY A 278 9.95 -6.26 3.26
C GLY A 278 10.41 -4.82 2.98
N MET A 279 9.59 -3.80 3.25
CA MET A 279 9.93 -2.38 3.13
C MET A 279 9.97 -1.71 4.51
N TYR A 280 11.12 -1.13 4.86
CA TYR A 280 11.39 -0.51 6.16
C TYR A 280 11.55 1.00 6.02
N GLU A 281 10.90 1.76 6.90
CA GLU A 281 11.10 3.19 7.07
C GLU A 281 12.22 3.46 8.09
N LEU A 282 13.11 4.40 7.78
CA LEU A 282 14.18 4.84 8.66
C LEU A 282 13.67 5.91 9.66
N PHE A 283 13.78 5.62 10.95
CA PHE A 283 13.56 6.56 12.05
C PHE A 283 14.85 6.86 12.79
N LEU A 284 15.08 8.12 13.14
CA LEU A 284 16.07 8.52 14.15
C LEU A 284 15.34 8.61 15.50
N VAL A 285 15.79 7.88 16.51
CA VAL A 285 15.14 7.80 17.84
C VAL A 285 16.09 8.33 18.90
N ARG A 286 15.63 9.29 19.71
CA ARG A 286 16.47 10.01 20.67
C ARG A 286 16.96 9.08 21.77
N ASN A 287 18.27 8.95 21.87
CA ASN A 287 18.95 8.34 23.00
C ASN A 287 19.97 9.33 23.58
N ARG A 288 19.88 9.60 24.89
CA ARG A 288 20.76 10.54 25.60
C ARG A 288 22.20 10.06 25.66
N ASP A 289 22.43 8.76 25.70
CA ASP A 289 23.76 8.16 25.81
C ASP A 289 24.60 8.36 24.53
N ILE A 290 23.94 8.68 23.41
CA ILE A 290 24.56 8.96 22.11
C ILE A 290 24.12 10.30 21.52
N GLU A 291 23.72 11.27 22.36
CA GLU A 291 23.30 12.61 21.92
C GLU A 291 24.30 13.27 20.94
N LEU A 292 25.60 13.03 21.15
CA LEU A 292 26.71 13.49 20.32
C LEU A 292 26.59 13.10 18.82
N TYR A 293 25.91 12.00 18.50
CA TYR A 293 25.72 11.49 17.15
C TYR A 293 24.42 12.01 16.50
N GLN A 294 23.46 12.53 17.28
CA GLN A 294 22.07 12.72 16.84
C GLN A 294 21.68 14.17 16.59
N GLY A 295 22.29 14.80 15.58
CA GLY A 295 22.19 16.24 15.31
C GLY A 295 20.76 16.77 15.07
N VAL A 296 19.84 15.92 14.60
CA VAL A 296 18.41 16.28 14.43
C VAL A 296 17.77 16.76 15.75
N PHE A 297 18.19 16.22 16.90
CA PHE A 297 17.64 16.60 18.20
C PHE A 297 18.23 17.90 18.75
N MET A 298 19.42 18.30 18.29
CA MET A 298 19.93 19.67 18.49
C MET A 298 19.10 20.67 17.68
N ASN A 299 18.71 20.29 16.46
CA ASN A 299 17.87 21.12 15.60
C ASN A 299 16.44 21.24 16.14
N PHE A 300 15.88 20.16 16.67
CA PHE A 300 14.52 20.08 17.19
C PHE A 300 14.51 19.51 18.63
N PRO A 301 14.77 20.33 19.67
CA PRO A 301 14.91 19.85 21.04
C PRO A 301 13.65 19.22 21.64
N SER A 302 12.46 19.51 21.10
CA SER A 302 11.17 19.03 21.60
C SER A 302 10.73 17.64 21.10
N ILE A 303 11.33 17.09 20.03
CA ILE A 303 10.91 15.80 19.45
C ILE A 303 11.73 14.62 20.02
N SER A 304 11.08 13.49 20.26
CA SER A 304 11.74 12.25 20.71
C SER A 304 12.17 11.33 19.57
N GLU A 305 11.57 11.47 18.39
CA GLU A 305 11.94 10.73 17.19
C GLU A 305 11.72 11.58 15.93
N TRP A 306 12.40 11.21 14.84
CA TRP A 306 12.29 11.82 13.53
C TRP A 306 12.14 10.73 12.47
N SER A 307 10.98 10.69 11.83
CA SER A 307 10.75 9.92 10.60
C SER A 307 11.54 10.56 9.46
N MET A 308 12.44 9.80 8.81
CA MET A 308 12.98 10.26 7.53
C MET A 308 11.94 10.21 6.43
N SER A 309 10.94 9.31 6.53
CA SER A 309 9.99 8.99 5.43
C SER A 309 10.68 8.50 4.16
N ASP A 310 11.88 7.94 4.32
CA ASP A 310 12.65 7.19 3.33
C ASP A 310 12.43 5.68 3.55
N LEU A 311 12.16 4.94 2.48
CA LEU A 311 11.88 3.50 2.49
C LEU A 311 13.07 2.70 1.95
N TYR A 312 13.28 1.50 2.51
CA TYR A 312 14.41 0.62 2.24
C TYR A 312 14.00 -0.86 2.22
N GLU A 313 14.72 -1.72 1.50
CA GLU A 313 14.67 -3.18 1.67
C GLU A 313 15.92 -3.69 2.39
N ARG A 314 15.86 -4.91 2.94
CA ARG A 314 17.04 -5.62 3.47
C ARG A 314 17.80 -6.34 2.35
N HIS A 315 19.10 -6.49 2.55
CA HIS A 315 19.95 -7.31 1.70
C HIS A 315 19.48 -8.79 1.66
N PRO A 316 19.45 -9.44 0.48
CA PRO A 316 18.89 -10.80 0.34
C PRO A 316 19.77 -11.91 0.92
N ASP A 317 21.08 -11.71 1.04
CA ASP A 317 21.97 -12.63 1.78
C ASP A 317 21.64 -12.60 3.29
N PRO A 318 21.20 -13.72 3.90
CA PRO A 318 20.85 -13.78 5.32
C PRO A 318 22.04 -13.54 6.27
N ASN A 319 23.28 -13.53 5.77
CA ASN A 319 24.47 -13.17 6.55
C ASN A 319 24.70 -11.65 6.64
N LYS A 320 23.97 -10.84 5.85
CA LYS A 320 24.07 -9.37 5.85
C LYS A 320 22.74 -8.66 6.21
N PRO A 321 21.95 -9.12 7.20
CA PRO A 321 20.57 -8.63 7.44
C PRO A 321 20.51 -7.18 7.97
N PHE A 322 21.66 -6.61 8.30
CA PHE A 322 21.87 -5.22 8.74
C PHE A 322 22.13 -4.25 7.57
N LEU A 323 22.31 -4.74 6.34
CA LEU A 323 22.45 -3.92 5.14
C LEU A 323 21.08 -3.58 4.55
N TYR A 324 20.87 -2.30 4.25
CA TYR A 324 19.60 -1.78 3.71
C TYR A 324 19.78 -1.00 2.41
N ARG A 325 19.02 -1.30 1.36
CA ARG A 325 19.05 -0.60 0.06
C ARG A 325 17.88 0.36 -0.05
N TYR A 326 18.13 1.59 -0.51
CA TYR A 326 17.11 2.64 -0.63
C TYR A 326 16.11 2.33 -1.76
N LEU A 327 14.81 2.52 -1.50
CA LEU A 327 13.70 2.24 -2.42
C LEU A 327 12.90 3.47 -2.87
N GLY A 328 12.98 4.59 -2.15
CA GLY A 328 12.21 5.80 -2.44
C GLY A 328 11.64 6.50 -1.20
N ARG A 329 10.76 7.49 -1.42
CA ARG A 329 10.03 8.20 -0.36
C ARG A 329 8.70 7.50 -0.07
N LYS A 330 8.32 7.45 1.20
CA LYS A 330 6.95 7.08 1.63
C LYS A 330 5.89 7.99 1.01
N ASP A 331 6.21 9.27 0.88
CA ASP A 331 5.32 10.31 0.34
C ASP A 331 5.16 10.24 -1.20
N ASP A 332 6.11 9.62 -1.90
CA ASP A 332 6.08 9.42 -3.36
C ASP A 332 5.38 8.10 -3.76
N VAL A 333 4.87 7.31 -2.81
CA VAL A 333 4.13 6.07 -3.10
C VAL A 333 2.81 6.39 -3.81
N ILE A 334 2.68 5.88 -5.03
CA ILE A 334 1.49 6.06 -5.86
C ILE A 334 0.46 5.02 -5.44
N VAL A 335 -0.74 5.50 -5.10
CA VAL A 335 -1.91 4.64 -4.84
C VAL A 335 -2.79 4.64 -6.09
N LEU A 336 -3.00 3.45 -6.65
CA LEU A 336 -3.83 3.17 -7.81
C LEU A 336 -5.32 3.11 -7.42
N SER A 337 -6.25 3.16 -8.38
CA SER A 337 -7.71 3.16 -8.11
C SER A 337 -8.23 1.84 -7.52
N ASN A 338 -7.50 0.74 -7.73
CA ASN A 338 -7.74 -0.55 -7.09
C ASN A 338 -7.23 -0.63 -5.64
N GLY A 339 -6.63 0.45 -5.12
CA GLY A 339 -6.05 0.53 -3.77
C GLY A 339 -4.60 0.03 -3.68
N GLU A 340 -4.06 -0.55 -4.76
CA GLU A 340 -2.70 -1.05 -4.80
C GLU A 340 -1.65 0.07 -4.79
N LYS A 341 -0.46 -0.27 -4.29
CA LYS A 341 0.66 0.69 -4.11
C LYS A 341 1.80 0.40 -5.09
N VAL A 342 2.42 1.47 -5.59
CA VAL A 342 3.60 1.45 -6.47
C VAL A 342 4.65 2.43 -5.94
N SER A 343 5.90 1.98 -5.77
CA SER A 343 7.04 2.85 -5.44
C SER A 343 7.79 3.23 -6.73
N PRO A 344 7.80 4.51 -7.14
CA PRO A 344 8.25 4.88 -8.48
C PRO A 344 9.78 4.98 -8.63
N ALA A 345 10.54 5.20 -7.55
CA ALA A 345 11.92 5.70 -7.65
C ALA A 345 12.90 4.76 -8.39
N LEU A 346 12.84 3.44 -8.17
CA LEU A 346 13.68 2.49 -8.90
C LEU A 346 13.26 2.35 -10.38
N MET A 347 11.96 2.45 -10.66
CA MET A 347 11.42 2.41 -12.03
C MET A 347 11.87 3.64 -12.83
N GLU A 348 11.84 4.82 -12.21
CA GLU A 348 12.34 6.07 -12.78
C GLU A 348 13.85 6.02 -13.02
N ALA A 349 14.63 5.48 -12.08
CA ALA A 349 16.08 5.33 -12.21
C ALA A 349 16.47 4.37 -13.36
N ALA A 350 15.76 3.25 -13.51
CA ALA A 350 15.94 2.33 -14.64
C ALA A 350 15.64 3.01 -15.99
N LEU A 351 14.55 3.78 -16.09
CA LEU A 351 14.25 4.54 -17.32
C LEU A 351 15.27 5.64 -17.62
N MET A 352 15.80 6.33 -16.59
CA MET A 352 16.84 7.36 -16.75
C MET A 352 18.22 6.79 -17.14
N SER A 353 18.45 5.49 -16.98
CA SER A 353 19.67 4.82 -17.46
C SER A 353 19.79 4.89 -19.00
N SER A 354 18.64 4.97 -19.70
CA SER A 354 18.56 5.06 -21.16
C SER A 354 19.34 6.25 -21.75
N PRO A 355 20.07 6.08 -22.88
CA PRO A 355 20.71 7.19 -23.59
C PRO A 355 19.71 8.21 -24.15
N LEU A 356 18.45 7.82 -24.36
CA LEU A 356 17.41 8.68 -24.93
C LEU A 356 16.73 9.57 -23.88
N VAL A 357 16.70 9.14 -22.62
CA VAL A 357 15.95 9.78 -21.54
C VAL A 357 16.80 10.84 -20.86
N LYS A 358 16.20 12.03 -20.66
CA LYS A 358 16.74 13.12 -19.83
C LYS A 358 16.19 13.04 -18.41
N SER A 359 14.90 12.74 -18.26
CA SER A 359 14.29 12.41 -16.97
C SER A 359 12.98 11.64 -17.14
N ALA A 360 12.61 10.83 -16.15
CA ALA A 360 11.35 10.09 -16.12
C ALA A 360 10.59 10.34 -14.81
N MET A 361 9.26 10.43 -14.88
CA MET A 361 8.37 10.54 -13.72
C MET A 361 7.18 9.59 -13.88
N VAL A 362 7.09 8.58 -13.02
CA VAL A 362 5.94 7.66 -12.95
C VAL A 362 4.76 8.37 -12.28
N VAL A 363 3.59 8.19 -12.86
CA VAL A 363 2.31 8.82 -12.51
C VAL A 363 1.18 7.77 -12.53
N GLY A 364 -0.06 8.19 -12.29
CA GLY A 364 -1.22 7.29 -12.26
C GLY A 364 -1.91 7.18 -10.89
N ARG A 365 -1.76 8.18 -10.02
CA ARG A 365 -2.50 8.24 -8.75
C ARG A 365 -4.00 8.22 -9.03
N GLY A 366 -4.73 7.28 -8.42
CA GLY A 366 -6.16 7.10 -8.67
C GLY A 366 -6.50 6.54 -10.07
N LYS A 367 -5.53 5.96 -10.79
CA LYS A 367 -5.73 5.25 -12.06
C LYS A 367 -5.55 3.75 -11.86
N PHE A 368 -6.09 2.94 -12.77
CA PHE A 368 -6.08 1.47 -12.60
C PHE A 368 -4.66 0.86 -12.66
N GLN A 369 -3.77 1.50 -13.41
CA GLN A 369 -2.37 1.10 -13.60
C GLN A 369 -1.49 2.34 -13.81
N PRO A 370 -0.19 2.29 -13.51
CA PRO A 370 0.69 3.45 -13.64
C PRO A 370 0.98 3.82 -15.09
N ALA A 371 1.43 5.05 -15.28
CA ALA A 371 1.96 5.59 -16.52
C ALA A 371 3.28 6.31 -16.27
N VAL A 372 4.00 6.72 -17.31
CA VAL A 372 5.25 7.49 -17.16
C VAL A 372 5.31 8.68 -18.10
N LEU A 373 5.69 9.84 -17.54
CA LEU A 373 6.09 11.03 -18.26
C LEU A 373 7.60 11.00 -18.49
N ILE A 374 8.03 11.06 -19.75
CA ILE A 374 9.43 11.01 -20.16
C ILE A 374 9.82 12.32 -20.86
N GLU A 375 10.81 13.03 -20.32
CA GLU A 375 11.55 14.04 -21.08
C GLU A 375 12.72 13.37 -21.78
N LEU A 376 12.80 13.51 -23.11
CA LEU A 376 13.89 12.98 -23.92
C LEU A 376 15.06 13.98 -23.98
N LYS A 377 16.29 13.50 -24.17
CA LYS A 377 17.46 14.37 -24.45
C LYS A 377 17.33 15.07 -25.81
N ASN A 378 16.71 14.38 -26.78
CA ASN A 378 16.40 14.90 -28.11
C ASN A 378 14.95 15.41 -28.18
N LYS A 379 14.57 16.03 -29.31
CA LYS A 379 13.20 16.49 -29.55
C LYS A 379 12.20 15.31 -29.44
N PRO A 380 11.00 15.52 -28.88
CA PRO A 380 9.98 14.48 -28.82
C PRO A 380 9.54 14.06 -30.23
N PRO A 381 9.05 12.81 -30.39
CA PRO A 381 8.51 12.34 -31.66
C PRO A 381 7.32 13.21 -32.10
N LYS A 382 7.33 13.62 -33.36
CA LYS A 382 6.29 14.46 -33.99
C LYS A 382 5.33 13.66 -34.86
N SER A 383 5.75 12.48 -35.31
CA SER A 383 4.92 11.55 -36.06
C SER A 383 4.66 10.26 -35.27
N VAL A 384 3.61 9.54 -35.65
CA VAL A 384 3.27 8.25 -35.03
C VAL A 384 4.39 7.21 -35.25
N ILE A 385 5.06 7.24 -36.40
CA ILE A 385 6.20 6.37 -36.72
C ILE A 385 7.40 6.68 -35.82
N GLU A 386 7.78 7.95 -35.69
CA GLU A 386 8.85 8.39 -34.75
C GLU A 386 8.52 7.97 -33.31
N ARG A 387 7.24 8.03 -32.90
CA ARG A 387 6.80 7.59 -31.57
C ARG A 387 7.04 6.10 -31.37
N GLN A 388 6.68 5.27 -32.36
CA GLN A 388 6.89 3.82 -32.29
C GLN A 388 8.36 3.45 -32.21
N GLU A 389 9.21 4.02 -33.08
CA GLU A 389 10.66 3.79 -33.02
C GLU A 389 11.25 4.20 -31.67
N THR A 390 10.81 5.33 -31.11
CA THR A 390 11.27 5.82 -29.81
C THR A 390 10.84 4.89 -28.69
N VAL A 391 9.58 4.45 -28.67
CA VAL A 391 9.07 3.49 -27.67
C VAL A 391 9.78 2.14 -27.79
N HIS A 392 10.02 1.63 -29.01
CA HIS A 392 10.75 0.39 -29.23
C HIS A 392 12.18 0.46 -28.67
N LYS A 393 12.89 1.58 -28.89
CA LYS A 393 14.23 1.83 -28.30
C LYS A 393 14.20 1.99 -26.77
N LEU A 394 13.05 2.27 -26.17
CA LEU A 394 12.85 2.37 -24.72
C LEU A 394 12.44 1.04 -24.06
N MET A 395 11.96 0.05 -24.82
CA MET A 395 11.46 -1.22 -24.28
C MET A 395 12.42 -1.92 -23.29
N PRO A 396 13.74 -2.08 -23.57
CA PRO A 396 14.63 -2.75 -22.62
C PRO A 396 14.70 -2.06 -21.25
N PHE A 397 14.60 -0.74 -21.21
CA PHE A 397 14.60 0.07 -19.99
C PHE A 397 13.24 0.05 -19.28
N LEU A 398 12.15 -0.11 -20.05
CA LEU A 398 10.81 -0.33 -19.50
C LEU A 398 10.71 -1.71 -18.85
N ASP A 399 11.32 -2.73 -19.45
CA ASP A 399 11.39 -4.08 -18.91
C ASP A 399 12.27 -4.14 -17.65
N GLU A 400 13.43 -3.46 -17.64
CA GLU A 400 14.26 -3.26 -16.44
C GLU A 400 13.44 -2.59 -15.32
N ALA A 401 12.77 -1.47 -15.59
CA ALA A 401 11.90 -0.77 -14.65
C ALA A 401 10.79 -1.68 -14.09
N ASN A 402 10.24 -2.55 -14.93
CA ASN A 402 9.21 -3.52 -14.57
C ASN A 402 9.71 -4.68 -13.69
N THR A 403 11.02 -4.91 -13.57
CA THR A 403 11.58 -5.85 -12.57
C THR A 403 11.47 -5.32 -11.14
N HIS A 404 11.41 -4.00 -10.97
CA HIS A 404 11.29 -3.32 -9.68
C HIS A 404 9.83 -3.10 -9.25
N ALA A 405 8.86 -3.53 -10.06
CA ALA A 405 7.44 -3.33 -9.83
C ALA A 405 6.71 -4.65 -9.54
N PRO A 406 5.75 -4.68 -8.58
CA PRO A 406 4.80 -5.79 -8.47
C PRO A 406 3.92 -5.87 -9.73
N ALA A 407 3.25 -7.00 -9.97
CA ALA A 407 2.50 -7.25 -11.20
C ALA A 407 1.49 -6.13 -11.57
N HIS A 408 0.76 -5.60 -10.58
CA HIS A 408 -0.19 -4.49 -10.75
C HIS A 408 0.47 -3.11 -10.98
N GLY A 409 1.77 -2.99 -10.71
CA GLY A 409 2.54 -1.76 -10.79
C GLY A 409 3.42 -1.66 -12.03
N LYS A 410 3.36 -2.63 -12.95
CA LYS A 410 4.16 -2.60 -14.18
C LYS A 410 3.69 -1.51 -15.13
N LEU A 411 4.65 -0.79 -15.70
CA LEU A 411 4.46 0.12 -16.82
C LEU A 411 4.22 -0.66 -18.10
N ASP A 412 3.46 -0.05 -19.00
CA ASP A 412 3.06 -0.61 -20.28
C ASP A 412 3.37 0.41 -21.39
N GLN A 413 3.77 -0.07 -22.57
CA GLN A 413 4.24 0.78 -23.68
C GLN A 413 3.19 1.79 -24.19
N TYR A 414 1.90 1.54 -23.96
CA TYR A 414 0.83 2.49 -24.28
C TYR A 414 0.71 3.62 -23.26
N HIS A 415 1.29 3.46 -22.06
CA HIS A 415 1.21 4.40 -20.94
C HIS A 415 2.46 5.27 -20.82
N ILE A 416 3.02 5.65 -21.97
CA ILE A 416 4.19 6.54 -22.10
C ILE A 416 3.77 7.87 -22.69
N LEU A 417 3.91 8.94 -21.91
CA LEU A 417 3.74 10.34 -22.31
C LEU A 417 5.12 10.97 -22.52
N PHE A 418 5.31 11.69 -23.62
CA PHE A 418 6.52 12.47 -23.86
C PHE A 418 6.32 13.93 -23.49
N ALA A 419 7.28 14.51 -22.77
CA ALA A 419 7.23 15.92 -22.34
C ALA A 419 7.30 16.88 -23.54
N ASP A 420 6.47 17.93 -23.49
CA ASP A 420 6.44 19.03 -24.45
C ASP A 420 7.56 20.05 -24.15
N PRO A 421 8.50 20.31 -25.09
CA PRO A 421 9.57 21.29 -24.91
C PRO A 421 9.08 22.72 -24.61
N LYS A 422 7.83 23.06 -24.94
CA LYS A 422 7.22 24.36 -24.58
C LYS A 422 6.75 24.41 -23.12
N ARG A 423 6.55 23.24 -22.50
CA ARG A 423 6.11 23.04 -21.11
C ARG A 423 7.11 22.16 -20.36
N PRO A 424 8.40 22.54 -20.27
CA PRO A 424 9.46 21.65 -19.78
C PRO A 424 9.18 21.16 -18.35
N VAL A 425 9.67 19.96 -18.05
CA VAL A 425 9.63 19.37 -16.70
C VAL A 425 10.23 20.36 -15.70
N ARG A 426 9.59 20.47 -14.53
CA ARG A 426 10.05 21.41 -13.50
C ARG A 426 11.08 20.71 -12.64
N TYR A 427 12.23 21.35 -12.44
CA TYR A 427 13.35 20.80 -11.68
C TYR A 427 13.64 21.64 -10.44
N LEU A 428 13.98 20.96 -9.35
CA LEU A 428 14.70 21.53 -8.22
C LEU A 428 16.14 21.84 -8.66
N GLY A 429 16.81 22.74 -7.94
CA GLY A 429 18.16 23.21 -8.30
C GLY A 429 19.27 22.15 -8.38
N GLN A 430 19.00 20.86 -8.13
CA GLN A 430 19.95 19.74 -8.26
C GLN A 430 19.61 18.78 -9.41
N GLY A 431 18.62 19.09 -10.25
CA GLY A 431 18.15 18.20 -11.32
C GLY A 431 17.12 17.15 -10.89
N LYS A 432 16.67 17.17 -9.62
CA LYS A 432 15.53 16.36 -9.15
C LYS A 432 14.20 16.98 -9.61
N ILE A 433 13.26 16.16 -10.09
CA ILE A 433 11.94 16.63 -10.58
C ILE A 433 11.09 17.22 -9.42
N GLN A 434 10.48 18.38 -9.66
CA GLN A 434 9.39 18.93 -8.86
C GLN A 434 8.09 18.18 -9.19
N ARG A 435 7.84 17.05 -8.53
CA ARG A 435 6.76 16.11 -8.88
C ARG A 435 5.37 16.75 -8.94
N VAL A 436 4.99 17.49 -7.90
CA VAL A 436 3.64 18.08 -7.79
C VAL A 436 3.41 19.14 -8.86
N GLN A 437 4.37 20.05 -9.05
CA GLN A 437 4.32 21.12 -10.05
C GLN A 437 4.35 20.55 -11.48
N THR A 438 5.13 19.50 -11.71
CA THR A 438 5.18 18.80 -13.02
C THR A 438 3.90 18.03 -13.28
N TYR A 439 3.34 17.32 -12.29
CA TYR A 439 2.06 16.64 -12.43
C TYR A 439 0.94 17.63 -12.76
N THR A 440 0.82 18.74 -12.02
CA THR A 440 -0.19 19.78 -12.27
C THR A 440 -0.06 20.41 -13.68
N LEU A 441 1.17 20.49 -14.23
CA LEU A 441 1.43 21.01 -15.57
C LEU A 441 1.02 20.03 -16.70
N TYR A 442 1.00 18.73 -16.40
CA TYR A 442 0.75 17.63 -17.35
C TYR A 442 -0.54 16.85 -17.06
N GLU A 443 -1.28 17.18 -16.01
CA GLU A 443 -2.51 16.50 -15.61
C GLU A 443 -3.53 16.37 -16.76
N PRO A 444 -3.79 17.39 -17.60
CA PRO A 444 -4.67 17.25 -18.76
C PRO A 444 -4.16 16.22 -19.79
N ASP A 445 -2.85 16.18 -20.04
CA ASP A 445 -2.21 15.26 -20.99
C ASP A 445 -2.19 13.82 -20.44
N ILE A 446 -2.00 13.65 -19.13
CA ILE A 446 -2.07 12.36 -18.44
C ILE A 446 -3.52 11.84 -18.48
N GLU A 447 -4.51 12.68 -18.16
CA GLU A 447 -5.94 12.33 -18.31
C GLU A 447 -6.30 11.95 -19.74
N HIS A 448 -5.78 12.68 -20.73
CA HIS A 448 -5.99 12.35 -22.14
C HIS A 448 -5.32 11.02 -22.55
N LEU A 449 -4.11 10.73 -22.07
CA LEU A 449 -3.42 9.45 -22.32
C LEU A 449 -4.25 8.25 -21.85
N TYR A 450 -4.83 8.32 -20.65
CA TYR A 450 -5.68 7.22 -20.17
C TYR A 450 -6.94 7.07 -21.02
N ARG A 451 -7.56 8.17 -21.45
CA ARG A 451 -8.75 8.12 -22.34
C ARG A 451 -8.41 7.60 -23.73
N SER A 452 -7.33 8.06 -24.37
CA SER A 452 -7.00 7.64 -25.75
C SER A 452 -6.60 6.16 -25.84
N VAL A 453 -6.03 5.60 -24.77
CA VAL A 453 -5.75 4.16 -24.64
C VAL A 453 -7.01 3.33 -24.32
N GLU A 454 -8.10 3.97 -23.90
CA GLU A 454 -9.44 3.36 -23.75
C GLU A 454 -10.28 3.50 -25.04
N ASP A 455 -10.24 4.65 -25.71
CA ASP A 455 -11.11 5.02 -26.85
C ASP A 455 -10.59 4.60 -28.25
N SER A 456 -9.39 4.02 -28.34
CA SER A 456 -8.93 3.25 -29.52
C SER A 456 -8.80 4.01 -30.85
N GLU A 457 -8.67 5.35 -30.85
CA GLU A 457 -8.50 6.14 -32.09
C GLU A 457 -7.02 6.27 -32.52
N ASP A 458 -6.12 6.67 -31.62
CA ASP A 458 -4.66 6.68 -31.91
C ASP A 458 -4.02 5.29 -31.92
N TYR A 459 -4.73 4.27 -31.43
CA TYR A 459 -4.26 2.87 -31.37
C TYR A 459 -4.10 2.22 -32.76
N ILE A 460 -4.73 2.79 -33.79
CA ILE A 460 -4.89 2.18 -35.14
C ILE A 460 -3.57 1.92 -35.86
N MET A 461 -2.53 2.72 -35.62
CA MET A 461 -1.34 2.80 -36.46
C MET A 461 -0.12 2.01 -35.97
N VAL A 462 -0.20 1.31 -34.82
CA VAL A 462 0.99 0.74 -34.13
C VAL A 462 1.24 -0.75 -34.43
N MET A 463 0.30 -1.44 -35.08
CA MET A 463 0.28 -2.92 -35.12
C MET A 463 0.10 -3.51 -36.52
N GLU A 464 0.99 -3.16 -37.47
CA GLU A 464 0.89 -3.71 -38.83
C GLU A 464 1.31 -5.20 -38.94
N ASN A 465 2.29 -5.66 -38.16
CA ASN A 465 2.94 -6.97 -38.33
C ASN A 465 2.30 -8.17 -37.60
N ARG A 466 1.13 -8.02 -36.94
CA ARG A 466 0.50 -9.12 -36.18
C ARG A 466 -0.38 -10.04 -37.03
N PRO A 467 -0.47 -11.35 -36.69
CA PRO A 467 -1.43 -12.25 -37.33
C PRO A 467 -2.85 -11.71 -37.18
N ARG A 468 -3.60 -11.79 -38.27
CA ARG A 468 -4.98 -11.31 -38.34
C ARG A 468 -5.89 -12.28 -37.60
N LEU A 469 -6.84 -11.74 -36.83
CA LEU A 469 -7.93 -12.53 -36.27
C LEU A 469 -8.71 -13.21 -37.40
N ASP A 470 -8.60 -14.53 -37.49
CA ASP A 470 -9.33 -15.36 -38.44
C ASP A 470 -10.61 -15.88 -37.79
N LEU A 471 -11.76 -15.62 -38.42
CA LEU A 471 -13.10 -16.00 -37.96
C LEU A 471 -13.69 -17.16 -38.78
N ALA A 472 -12.90 -17.81 -39.65
CA ALA A 472 -13.38 -18.88 -40.54
C ALA A 472 -13.88 -20.13 -39.79
N SER A 473 -13.34 -20.41 -38.60
CA SER A 473 -13.78 -21.53 -37.75
C SER A 473 -13.46 -21.28 -36.27
N LEU A 474 -14.03 -22.11 -35.38
CA LEU A 474 -13.69 -22.10 -33.96
C LEU A 474 -12.20 -22.42 -33.74
N ASP A 475 -11.64 -23.35 -34.51
CA ASP A 475 -10.23 -23.73 -34.40
C ASP A 475 -9.30 -22.59 -34.86
N ALA A 476 -9.64 -21.87 -35.94
CA ALA A 476 -8.87 -20.71 -36.40
C ALA A 476 -8.81 -19.57 -35.35
N VAL A 477 -9.92 -19.32 -34.64
CA VAL A 477 -9.92 -18.34 -33.53
C VAL A 477 -9.12 -18.85 -32.33
N LYS A 478 -9.12 -20.15 -32.04
CA LYS A 478 -8.30 -20.74 -30.96
C LYS A 478 -6.82 -20.68 -31.28
N ASP A 479 -6.42 -20.97 -32.51
CA ASP A 479 -5.03 -20.88 -32.95
C ASP A 479 -4.55 -19.42 -32.88
N TRP A 480 -5.35 -18.46 -33.36
CA TRP A 480 -5.07 -17.04 -33.18
C TRP A 480 -4.97 -16.63 -31.70
N LEU A 481 -5.84 -17.15 -30.83
CA LEU A 481 -5.75 -16.92 -29.38
C LEU A 481 -4.51 -17.59 -28.74
N ARG A 482 -4.02 -18.72 -29.25
CA ARG A 482 -2.76 -19.34 -28.79
C ARG A 482 -1.57 -18.48 -29.18
N ASP A 483 -1.51 -18.02 -30.42
CA ASP A 483 -0.47 -17.09 -30.89
C ASP A 483 -0.50 -15.79 -30.07
N LEU A 484 -1.69 -15.23 -29.83
CA LEU A 484 -1.89 -14.06 -28.97
C LEU A 484 -1.34 -14.26 -27.55
N MET A 485 -1.58 -15.43 -26.96
CA MET A 485 -1.13 -15.78 -25.61
C MET A 485 0.39 -15.94 -25.53
N VAL A 486 1.04 -16.35 -26.62
CA VAL A 486 2.51 -16.35 -26.72
C VAL A 486 3.04 -14.92 -26.91
N ASP A 487 2.54 -14.20 -27.91
CA ASP A 487 3.09 -12.90 -28.35
C ASP A 487 2.80 -11.72 -27.40
N ILE A 488 1.69 -11.72 -26.68
CA ILE A 488 1.28 -10.61 -25.79
C ILE A 488 1.54 -10.92 -24.31
N ILE A 489 1.51 -12.20 -23.95
CA ILE A 489 1.43 -12.66 -22.55
C ILE A 489 2.61 -13.58 -22.18
N GLY A 490 3.27 -14.23 -23.15
CA GLY A 490 4.37 -15.16 -22.87
C GLY A 490 3.93 -16.45 -22.17
N VAL A 491 2.65 -16.84 -22.31
CA VAL A 491 2.07 -18.02 -21.64
C VAL A 491 1.66 -19.06 -22.68
N HIS A 492 2.26 -20.25 -22.59
CA HIS A 492 1.83 -21.40 -23.39
C HIS A 492 0.63 -22.10 -22.74
N VAL A 493 -0.43 -22.28 -23.51
CA VAL A 493 -1.62 -23.08 -23.15
C VAL A 493 -1.70 -24.26 -24.11
N THR A 494 -1.75 -25.48 -23.58
CA THR A 494 -1.72 -26.71 -24.39
C THR A 494 -3.12 -27.25 -24.66
N GLU A 495 -4.03 -27.19 -23.69
CA GLU A 495 -5.39 -27.76 -23.79
C GLU A 495 -6.46 -26.66 -23.96
N ASP A 496 -7.43 -26.86 -24.87
CA ASP A 496 -8.45 -25.84 -25.16
C ASP A 496 -9.40 -25.55 -24.00
N SER A 497 -9.58 -26.52 -23.09
CA SER A 497 -10.41 -26.43 -21.88
C SER A 497 -9.64 -25.99 -20.64
N GLN A 498 -8.36 -25.64 -20.77
CA GLN A 498 -7.54 -25.18 -19.65
C GLN A 498 -7.94 -23.77 -19.22
N ASP A 499 -8.16 -23.58 -17.92
CA ASP A 499 -8.40 -22.28 -17.31
C ASP A 499 -7.14 -21.40 -17.46
N LEU A 500 -7.25 -20.33 -18.24
CA LEU A 500 -6.16 -19.42 -18.60
C LEU A 500 -5.50 -18.79 -17.35
N PHE A 501 -6.27 -18.54 -16.28
CA PHE A 501 -5.75 -17.96 -15.05
C PHE A 501 -4.88 -18.94 -14.25
N LYS A 502 -5.09 -20.25 -14.42
CA LYS A 502 -4.18 -21.27 -13.86
C LYS A 502 -2.84 -21.33 -14.60
N SER A 503 -2.78 -20.83 -15.84
CA SER A 503 -1.58 -20.78 -16.68
C SER A 503 -0.76 -19.50 -16.51
N GLY A 504 -1.19 -18.56 -15.66
CA GLY A 504 -0.46 -17.31 -15.38
C GLY A 504 -1.05 -16.04 -16.02
N VAL A 505 -2.24 -16.10 -16.63
CA VAL A 505 -2.97 -14.89 -17.05
C VAL A 505 -3.37 -14.06 -15.82
N ASP A 506 -3.14 -12.75 -15.88
CA ASP A 506 -3.48 -11.78 -14.84
C ASP A 506 -4.41 -10.67 -15.40
N SER A 507 -4.70 -9.64 -14.59
CA SER A 507 -5.57 -8.53 -15.01
C SER A 507 -4.99 -7.66 -16.14
N LEU A 508 -3.68 -7.49 -16.23
CA LEU A 508 -3.04 -6.76 -17.32
C LEU A 508 -3.13 -7.57 -18.61
N HIS A 509 -2.89 -8.88 -18.53
CA HIS A 509 -3.05 -9.82 -19.64
C HIS A 509 -4.49 -9.80 -20.19
N VAL A 510 -5.52 -9.89 -19.34
CA VAL A 510 -6.94 -9.79 -19.72
C VAL A 510 -7.24 -8.47 -20.45
N ILE A 511 -6.76 -7.34 -19.95
CA ILE A 511 -6.97 -6.03 -20.59
C ILE A 511 -6.31 -5.98 -21.97
N ARG A 512 -5.09 -6.52 -22.12
CA ARG A 512 -4.39 -6.60 -23.41
C ARG A 512 -5.13 -7.49 -24.42
N MET A 513 -5.65 -8.64 -24.00
CA MET A 513 -6.45 -9.53 -24.87
C MET A 513 -7.71 -8.83 -25.38
N ALA A 514 -8.47 -8.20 -24.49
CA ALA A 514 -9.70 -7.50 -24.88
C ALA A 514 -9.42 -6.33 -25.83
N ARG A 515 -8.32 -5.59 -25.62
CA ARG A 515 -7.86 -4.52 -26.53
C ARG A 515 -7.47 -5.04 -27.90
N GLU A 516 -6.71 -6.15 -28.01
CA GLU A 516 -6.34 -6.71 -29.32
C GLU A 516 -7.57 -7.21 -30.09
N VAL A 517 -8.53 -7.87 -29.44
CA VAL A 517 -9.78 -8.33 -30.10
C VAL A 517 -10.54 -7.14 -30.69
N LYS A 518 -10.73 -6.05 -29.93
CA LYS A 518 -11.33 -4.80 -30.44
C LYS A 518 -10.53 -4.20 -31.59
N PHE A 519 -9.20 -4.16 -31.48
CA PHE A 519 -8.32 -3.62 -32.52
C PHE A 519 -8.42 -4.41 -33.82
N GLN A 520 -8.34 -5.73 -33.77
CA GLN A 520 -8.47 -6.59 -34.95
C GLN A 520 -9.85 -6.44 -35.60
N ALA A 521 -10.91 -6.31 -34.80
CA ALA A 521 -12.26 -6.03 -35.31
C ALA A 521 -12.34 -4.70 -36.06
N LYS A 522 -11.77 -3.62 -35.49
CA LYS A 522 -11.73 -2.28 -36.12
C LYS A 522 -10.82 -2.26 -37.37
N ARG A 523 -9.66 -2.91 -37.31
CA ARG A 523 -8.66 -3.02 -38.41
C ARG A 523 -9.19 -3.80 -39.61
N GLN A 524 -9.94 -4.86 -39.37
CA GLN A 524 -10.42 -5.79 -40.40
C GLN A 524 -11.93 -5.62 -40.73
N GLY A 525 -12.64 -4.73 -40.02
CA GLY A 525 -14.07 -4.47 -40.24
C GLY A 525 -15.01 -5.60 -39.81
N LEU A 526 -14.62 -6.42 -38.83
CA LEU A 526 -15.26 -7.71 -38.47
C LEU A 526 -16.59 -7.57 -37.68
N GLY A 527 -17.27 -6.44 -37.81
CA GLY A 527 -18.56 -6.17 -37.20
C GLY A 527 -18.49 -5.42 -35.86
N ALA A 528 -19.40 -4.45 -35.70
CA ALA A 528 -19.47 -3.56 -34.54
C ALA A 528 -19.76 -4.29 -33.20
N GLY A 529 -20.18 -5.56 -33.24
CA GLY A 529 -20.31 -6.38 -32.03
C GLY A 529 -18.97 -6.61 -31.33
N LEU A 530 -17.91 -6.92 -32.08
CA LEU A 530 -16.58 -7.17 -31.51
C LEU A 530 -15.93 -5.91 -30.93
N GLU A 531 -16.32 -4.70 -31.36
CA GLU A 531 -15.87 -3.44 -30.75
C GLU A 531 -16.37 -3.28 -29.30
N MET A 532 -17.42 -4.01 -28.91
CA MET A 532 -17.93 -4.06 -27.54
C MET A 532 -17.19 -5.08 -26.65
N PHE A 533 -16.32 -5.93 -27.21
CA PHE A 533 -15.66 -7.02 -26.49
C PHE A 533 -14.82 -6.51 -25.31
N SER A 534 -15.09 -6.96 -24.09
CA SER A 534 -14.60 -6.34 -22.86
C SER A 534 -13.71 -7.27 -22.03
N PRO A 535 -12.92 -6.75 -21.08
CA PRO A 535 -12.22 -7.57 -20.08
C PRO A 535 -13.15 -8.55 -19.33
N LYS A 536 -14.42 -8.16 -19.13
CA LYS A 536 -15.45 -9.03 -18.52
C LYS A 536 -15.74 -10.26 -19.37
N ASP A 537 -15.67 -10.16 -20.70
CA ASP A 537 -15.86 -11.30 -21.59
C ASP A 537 -14.73 -12.33 -21.43
N VAL A 538 -13.48 -11.89 -21.24
CA VAL A 538 -12.34 -12.79 -20.97
C VAL A 538 -12.46 -13.46 -19.60
N TYR A 539 -12.87 -12.71 -18.56
CA TYR A 539 -13.12 -13.29 -17.23
C TYR A 539 -14.28 -14.29 -17.19
N ALA A 540 -15.34 -14.05 -17.97
CA ALA A 540 -16.51 -14.91 -18.04
C ALA A 540 -16.29 -16.19 -18.88
N HIS A 541 -15.30 -16.18 -19.78
CA HIS A 541 -14.99 -17.28 -20.71
C HIS A 541 -13.51 -17.69 -20.55
N PRO A 542 -13.13 -18.33 -19.44
CA PRO A 542 -11.74 -18.47 -18.99
C PRO A 542 -10.95 -19.56 -19.73
N THR A 543 -11.43 -20.09 -20.85
CA THR A 543 -10.77 -21.15 -21.64
C THR A 543 -10.68 -20.74 -23.12
N LEU A 544 -9.77 -21.35 -23.89
CA LEU A 544 -9.65 -21.04 -25.33
C LEU A 544 -10.94 -21.38 -26.09
N ASN A 545 -11.57 -22.51 -25.78
CA ASN A 545 -12.85 -22.91 -26.38
C ASN A 545 -13.97 -21.89 -26.12
N ASP A 546 -14.15 -21.48 -24.86
CA ASP A 546 -15.23 -20.56 -24.48
C ASP A 546 -14.99 -19.16 -25.06
N LEU A 547 -13.73 -18.70 -25.03
CA LEU A 547 -13.34 -17.38 -25.51
C LEU A 547 -13.44 -17.28 -27.04
N ALA A 548 -13.00 -18.30 -27.77
CA ALA A 548 -13.14 -18.37 -29.21
C ALA A 548 -14.62 -18.39 -29.63
N SER A 549 -15.45 -19.18 -28.92
CA SER A 549 -16.90 -19.19 -29.11
C SER A 549 -17.53 -17.81 -28.86
N ARG A 550 -17.07 -17.10 -27.82
CA ARG A 550 -17.53 -15.75 -27.49
C ARG A 550 -17.17 -14.72 -28.58
N ILE A 551 -15.96 -14.79 -29.13
CA ILE A 551 -15.50 -13.94 -30.23
C ILE A 551 -16.35 -14.17 -31.50
N LEU A 552 -16.58 -15.42 -31.90
CA LEU A 552 -17.44 -15.75 -33.05
C LEU A 552 -18.89 -15.25 -32.87
N ASN A 553 -19.45 -15.37 -31.67
CA ASN A 553 -20.80 -14.88 -31.37
C ASN A 553 -20.93 -13.34 -31.52
N TYR A 554 -19.89 -12.58 -31.18
CA TYR A 554 -19.86 -11.13 -31.42
C TYR A 554 -19.71 -10.78 -32.91
N ALA A 555 -18.94 -11.57 -33.67
CA ALA A 555 -18.77 -11.38 -35.11
C ALA A 555 -20.06 -11.66 -35.92
N GLY A 556 -20.82 -12.69 -35.53
CA GLY A 556 -22.06 -13.08 -36.23
C GLY A 556 -23.27 -12.15 -36.02
N SER A 557 -23.13 -11.08 -35.23
CA SER A 557 -24.24 -10.21 -34.83
C SER A 557 -24.36 -8.95 -35.71
N PRO A 558 -25.43 -8.78 -36.52
CA PRO A 558 -25.58 -7.61 -37.39
C PRO A 558 -25.89 -6.31 -36.63
N ARG A 559 -25.45 -5.19 -37.21
CA ARG A 559 -25.55 -3.80 -36.71
C ARG A 559 -26.95 -3.47 -36.15
N ARG A 560 -27.11 -3.38 -34.82
CA ARG A 560 -28.27 -2.71 -34.20
C ARG A 560 -27.93 -1.24 -33.94
N LEU A 561 -28.82 -0.35 -34.38
CA LEU A 561 -28.72 1.09 -34.11
C LEU A 561 -28.95 1.38 -32.61
N PRO A 562 -28.42 2.49 -32.06
CA PRO A 562 -28.64 2.90 -30.68
C PRO A 562 -30.07 3.42 -30.48
N GLY A 563 -31.00 2.50 -30.27
CA GLY A 563 -32.42 2.79 -30.05
C GLY A 563 -33.20 1.49 -29.87
N ARG A 564 -33.62 1.19 -28.63
CA ARG A 564 -34.14 -0.11 -28.19
C ARG A 564 -33.15 -1.26 -28.37
N SER A 565 -32.17 -1.28 -27.46
CA SER A 565 -31.65 -2.54 -26.96
C SER A 565 -32.82 -3.43 -26.50
N GLN A 566 -32.95 -4.62 -27.09
CA GLN A 566 -33.18 -5.77 -26.23
C GLN A 566 -31.84 -5.95 -25.53
N GLU A 567 -31.73 -5.39 -24.33
CA GLU A 567 -30.67 -5.78 -23.43
C GLU A 567 -30.83 -7.28 -23.19
N VAL A 568 -29.78 -8.04 -23.48
CA VAL A 568 -29.50 -9.23 -22.69
C VAL A 568 -29.15 -8.65 -21.32
N GLY A 569 -30.19 -8.44 -20.51
CA GLY A 569 -30.14 -7.62 -19.32
C GLY A 569 -29.12 -8.14 -18.30
N PRO A 570 -28.76 -7.34 -17.29
CA PRO A 570 -27.94 -7.80 -16.17
C PRO A 570 -28.45 -9.15 -15.60
N ASP A 571 -29.78 -9.35 -15.63
CA ASP A 571 -30.49 -10.57 -15.27
C ASP A 571 -29.95 -11.85 -15.96
N THR A 572 -29.69 -11.82 -17.27
CA THR A 572 -29.34 -13.03 -18.03
C THR A 572 -27.95 -13.59 -17.71
N ALA A 573 -26.98 -12.72 -17.41
CA ALA A 573 -25.64 -13.13 -16.98
C ALA A 573 -25.59 -13.45 -15.47
N ALA A 574 -26.45 -12.80 -14.67
CA ALA A 574 -26.66 -13.20 -13.28
C ALA A 574 -27.24 -14.63 -13.21
N GLN A 575 -28.31 -14.89 -13.99
CA GLN A 575 -28.99 -16.19 -14.10
C GLN A 575 -28.06 -17.33 -14.51
N SER A 576 -27.16 -17.15 -15.48
CA SER A 576 -26.22 -18.24 -15.85
C SER A 576 -25.26 -18.55 -14.70
N SER A 577 -24.74 -17.52 -14.04
CA SER A 577 -23.84 -17.68 -12.89
C SER A 577 -24.55 -18.21 -11.64
N ASP A 578 -25.85 -17.96 -11.47
CA ASP A 578 -26.68 -18.56 -10.40
C ASP A 578 -26.94 -20.04 -10.68
N ASN A 579 -27.21 -20.40 -11.94
CA ASN A 579 -27.34 -21.79 -12.38
C ASN A 579 -26.04 -22.57 -12.12
N ASP A 580 -24.87 -22.01 -12.45
CA ASP A 580 -23.57 -22.63 -12.14
C ASP A 580 -23.35 -22.83 -10.63
N ALA A 581 -23.70 -21.84 -9.82
CA ALA A 581 -23.62 -21.91 -8.36
C ALA A 581 -24.56 -23.01 -7.81
N GLN A 582 -25.77 -23.12 -8.36
CA GLN A 582 -26.77 -24.12 -7.99
C GLN A 582 -26.39 -25.54 -8.46
N LEU A 583 -25.74 -25.67 -9.62
CA LEU A 583 -25.14 -26.90 -10.12
C LEU A 583 -24.00 -27.38 -9.22
N LEU A 584 -23.13 -26.48 -8.76
CA LEU A 584 -22.08 -26.78 -7.80
C LEU A 584 -22.65 -27.21 -6.44
N LEU A 585 -23.60 -26.46 -5.88
CA LEU A 585 -24.30 -26.83 -4.64
C LEU A 585 -24.89 -28.26 -4.77
N LYS A 586 -25.69 -28.51 -5.81
CA LYS A 586 -26.29 -29.83 -6.08
C LYS A 586 -25.26 -30.94 -6.31
N ARG A 587 -24.10 -30.64 -6.90
CA ARG A 587 -22.98 -31.59 -7.13
C ARG A 587 -22.32 -31.99 -5.82
N TYR A 588 -22.04 -31.04 -4.93
CA TYR A 588 -21.35 -31.29 -3.67
C TYR A 588 -22.27 -31.79 -2.56
N THR A 589 -23.55 -31.39 -2.53
CA THR A 589 -24.56 -32.00 -1.65
C THR A 589 -24.65 -33.52 -1.85
N LYS A 590 -24.53 -34.02 -3.10
CA LYS A 590 -24.50 -35.46 -3.38
C LYS A 590 -23.25 -36.20 -2.87
N LYS A 591 -22.15 -35.47 -2.58
CA LYS A 591 -20.89 -36.00 -2.04
C LYS A 591 -20.81 -35.93 -0.51
N LEU A 592 -21.84 -35.41 0.16
CA LEU A 592 -21.93 -35.36 1.62
C LEU A 592 -22.18 -36.76 2.22
N PRO A 593 -21.79 -36.99 3.49
CA PRO A 593 -21.87 -38.32 4.07
C PRO A 593 -23.33 -38.68 4.36
N LYS A 594 -23.72 -39.90 3.98
CA LYS A 594 -25.06 -40.43 4.29
C LYS A 594 -25.09 -40.89 5.75
N SER A 595 -26.21 -40.62 6.44
CA SER A 595 -26.38 -40.86 7.87
C SER A 595 -25.88 -42.24 8.31
N SER A 596 -24.97 -42.25 9.30
CA SER A 596 -24.45 -43.46 9.91
C SER A 596 -24.87 -43.53 11.39
N THR A 597 -25.16 -44.72 11.88
CA THR A 597 -25.70 -44.98 13.24
C THR A 597 -24.67 -44.80 14.37
N ARG A 598 -23.59 -44.04 14.15
CA ARG A 598 -22.56 -43.77 15.17
C ARG A 598 -23.09 -42.77 16.18
N THR A 599 -23.15 -43.18 17.45
CA THR A 599 -23.42 -42.30 18.59
C THR A 599 -22.26 -41.31 18.78
N SER A 600 -22.35 -40.14 18.15
CA SER A 600 -21.29 -39.13 18.22
C SER A 600 -21.18 -38.54 19.62
N LYS A 601 -19.99 -38.59 20.21
CA LYS A 601 -19.67 -37.77 21.39
C LYS A 601 -19.46 -36.33 20.93
N LEU A 602 -20.05 -35.37 21.64
CA LEU A 602 -19.79 -33.95 21.40
C LEU A 602 -18.28 -33.63 21.55
N PRO A 603 -17.76 -32.63 20.84
CA PRO A 603 -16.39 -32.16 21.02
C PRO A 603 -16.11 -31.80 22.50
N PRO A 604 -14.90 -32.09 23.02
CA PRO A 604 -14.52 -31.71 24.37
C PRO A 604 -14.33 -30.19 24.52
N GLU A 605 -14.74 -29.66 25.67
CA GLU A 605 -14.69 -28.23 26.00
C GLU A 605 -13.34 -27.78 26.60
N ARG A 606 -12.43 -28.73 26.85
CA ARG A 606 -11.06 -28.53 27.31
C ARG A 606 -10.12 -29.49 26.60
N ASN A 607 -8.84 -29.16 26.53
CA ASN A 607 -7.85 -29.83 25.71
C ASN A 607 -8.27 -29.88 24.22
N ILE A 608 -8.82 -28.77 23.74
CA ILE A 608 -9.27 -28.59 22.36
C ILE A 608 -8.07 -28.69 21.42
N THR A 609 -8.22 -29.49 20.36
CA THR A 609 -7.31 -29.50 19.21
C THR A 609 -8.04 -28.88 18.03
N VAL A 610 -7.62 -27.69 17.61
CA VAL A 610 -8.23 -26.97 16.47
C VAL A 610 -7.46 -27.26 15.19
N LEU A 611 -8.15 -27.65 14.12
CA LEU A 611 -7.62 -27.60 12.77
C LEU A 611 -7.93 -26.23 12.17
N LEU A 612 -6.91 -25.40 11.96
CA LEU A 612 -7.04 -24.06 11.38
C LEU A 612 -6.56 -24.08 9.93
N THR A 613 -7.38 -23.57 9.00
CA THR A 613 -6.96 -23.39 7.60
C THR A 613 -6.65 -21.92 7.33
N GLY A 614 -5.55 -21.64 6.65
CA GLY A 614 -5.20 -20.26 6.27
C GLY A 614 -4.69 -19.39 7.42
N SER A 615 -3.97 -19.99 8.38
CA SER A 615 -3.32 -19.31 9.52
C SER A 615 -2.26 -18.27 9.12
N THR A 616 -1.82 -18.28 7.86
CA THR A 616 -0.90 -17.32 7.25
C THR A 616 -1.60 -16.09 6.62
N GLY A 617 -2.94 -16.08 6.56
CA GLY A 617 -3.71 -14.92 6.08
C GLY A 617 -3.77 -13.78 7.10
N SER A 618 -4.37 -12.64 6.72
CA SER A 618 -4.52 -11.47 7.62
C SER A 618 -5.29 -11.85 8.90
N LEU A 619 -6.58 -12.19 8.78
CA LEU A 619 -7.41 -12.66 9.90
C LEU A 619 -6.86 -13.97 10.54
N GLY A 620 -6.23 -14.83 9.75
CA GLY A 620 -5.76 -16.15 10.19
C GLY A 620 -4.68 -16.10 11.28
N SER A 621 -3.80 -15.09 11.28
CA SER A 621 -2.79 -14.95 12.34
C SER A 621 -3.41 -14.51 13.66
N TYR A 622 -4.38 -13.60 13.63
CA TYR A 622 -5.10 -13.14 14.82
C TYR A 622 -5.96 -14.26 15.43
N ILE A 623 -6.57 -15.12 14.60
CA ILE A 623 -7.25 -16.34 15.09
C ILE A 623 -6.25 -17.26 15.82
N LEU A 624 -5.07 -17.50 15.24
CA LEU A 624 -4.07 -18.37 15.87
C LEU A 624 -3.51 -17.79 17.18
N ASP A 625 -3.25 -16.48 17.23
CA ASP A 625 -2.86 -15.76 18.45
C ASP A 625 -3.94 -15.83 19.55
N ALA A 626 -5.20 -15.65 19.19
CA ALA A 626 -6.32 -15.78 20.12
C ALA A 626 -6.46 -17.21 20.66
N LEU A 627 -6.33 -18.23 19.79
CA LEU A 627 -6.34 -19.65 20.19
C LEU A 627 -5.18 -19.98 21.13
N TYR A 628 -4.00 -19.39 20.94
CA TYR A 628 -2.83 -19.62 21.80
C TYR A 628 -3.01 -19.06 23.21
N ARG A 629 -3.76 -17.97 23.35
CA ARG A 629 -4.05 -17.33 24.64
C ARG A 629 -5.21 -18.00 25.39
N ASP A 630 -5.98 -18.88 24.73
CA ASP A 630 -7.09 -19.61 25.36
C ASP A 630 -6.59 -20.89 26.05
N LYS A 631 -6.74 -20.92 27.38
CA LYS A 631 -6.32 -22.04 28.25
C LYS A 631 -7.07 -23.36 27.99
N ASN A 632 -8.15 -23.34 27.21
CA ASN A 632 -8.89 -24.55 26.84
C ASN A 632 -8.32 -25.22 25.57
N VAL A 633 -7.49 -24.51 24.79
CA VAL A 633 -6.86 -25.03 23.56
C VAL A 633 -5.51 -25.65 23.90
N ALA A 634 -5.39 -26.97 23.69
CA ALA A 634 -4.16 -27.72 23.92
C ALA A 634 -3.25 -27.80 22.69
N ARG A 635 -3.79 -27.64 21.47
CA ARG A 635 -3.03 -27.71 20.22
C ARG A 635 -3.76 -27.02 19.07
N VAL A 636 -3.02 -26.45 18.12
CA VAL A 636 -3.57 -26.04 16.82
C VAL A 636 -2.80 -26.69 15.67
N ILE A 637 -3.52 -27.20 14.68
CA ILE A 637 -2.98 -27.87 13.49
C ILE A 637 -3.34 -27.02 12.26
N CYS A 638 -2.33 -26.38 11.68
CA CYS A 638 -2.46 -25.39 10.63
C CYS A 638 -2.29 -25.99 9.24
N LEU A 639 -3.40 -26.27 8.55
CA LEU A 639 -3.37 -26.73 7.16
C LEU A 639 -3.18 -25.55 6.19
N ASN A 640 -2.08 -25.58 5.43
CA ASN A 640 -1.66 -24.51 4.52
C ASN A 640 -1.20 -25.06 3.16
N ARG A 641 -1.30 -24.25 2.10
CA ARG A 641 -0.93 -24.65 0.72
C ARG A 641 0.59 -24.77 0.48
N SER A 642 1.41 -24.20 1.36
CA SER A 642 2.87 -24.12 1.22
C SER A 642 3.57 -24.77 2.41
N SER A 643 4.74 -25.36 2.16
CA SER A 643 5.63 -25.89 3.20
C SER A 643 6.24 -24.80 4.09
N SER A 644 6.47 -23.59 3.57
CA SER A 644 7.03 -22.46 4.35
C SER A 644 5.96 -21.73 5.19
N ALA A 645 4.89 -22.41 5.60
CA ALA A 645 3.76 -21.77 6.28
C ALA A 645 4.08 -21.37 7.73
N GLU A 646 4.92 -22.14 8.41
CA GLU A 646 5.42 -21.82 9.76
C GLU A 646 6.24 -20.52 9.75
N GLU A 647 7.24 -20.45 8.88
CA GLU A 647 8.08 -19.26 8.67
C GLU A 647 7.25 -18.02 8.34
N ARG A 648 6.29 -18.14 7.40
CA ARG A 648 5.37 -17.04 7.09
C ARG A 648 4.49 -16.66 8.26
N HIS A 649 4.02 -17.62 9.07
CA HIS A 649 3.22 -17.29 10.25
C HIS A 649 4.08 -16.52 11.27
N LEU A 650 5.30 -16.98 11.54
CA LEU A 650 6.24 -16.32 12.44
C LEU A 650 6.53 -14.87 12.00
N GLN A 651 6.82 -14.66 10.71
CA GLN A 651 6.99 -13.34 10.10
C GLN A 651 5.74 -12.45 10.26
N ASN A 652 4.55 -12.97 9.93
CA ASN A 652 3.28 -12.24 10.07
C ASN A 652 2.97 -11.88 11.54
N SER A 653 3.29 -12.76 12.49
CA SER A 653 3.04 -12.53 13.92
C SER A 653 3.94 -11.44 14.47
N VAL A 654 5.23 -11.41 14.09
CA VAL A 654 6.15 -10.31 14.42
C VAL A 654 5.64 -8.98 13.83
N GLN A 655 5.30 -8.95 12.53
CA GLN A 655 4.78 -7.75 11.86
C GLN A 655 3.50 -7.18 12.51
N ARG A 656 2.67 -8.05 13.11
CA ARG A 656 1.36 -7.68 13.67
C ARG A 656 1.35 -7.51 15.19
N GLY A 657 2.51 -7.59 15.85
CA GLY A 657 2.62 -7.50 17.32
C GLY A 657 1.91 -8.66 18.05
N LEU A 658 1.81 -9.82 17.41
CA LEU A 658 1.19 -11.02 17.95
C LEU A 658 2.20 -11.88 18.71
N THR A 659 1.70 -12.79 19.52
CA THR A 659 2.56 -13.72 20.25
C THR A 659 3.32 -14.61 19.26
N SER A 660 4.63 -14.75 19.46
CA SER A 660 5.46 -15.65 18.65
C SER A 660 5.18 -17.10 19.05
N ILE A 661 4.37 -17.80 18.26
CA ILE A 661 3.98 -19.19 18.51
C ILE A 661 4.88 -20.12 17.69
N SER A 662 5.72 -20.89 18.38
CA SER A 662 6.63 -21.86 17.78
C SER A 662 6.75 -23.12 18.63
N GLY A 663 7.07 -24.26 18.01
CA GLY A 663 7.29 -25.52 18.71
C GLY A 663 6.01 -26.29 19.00
N SER A 664 6.08 -27.23 19.96
CA SER A 664 5.20 -28.40 20.06
C SER A 664 3.70 -28.16 20.34
N TRP A 665 3.24 -26.91 20.44
CA TRP A 665 1.81 -26.56 20.58
C TRP A 665 1.11 -26.30 19.24
N VAL A 666 1.85 -25.94 18.18
CA VAL A 666 1.31 -25.71 16.83
C VAL A 666 2.01 -26.61 15.80
N ASP A 667 1.24 -27.22 14.90
CA ASP A 667 1.78 -27.90 13.72
C ASP A 667 1.47 -27.10 12.45
N PHE A 668 2.40 -27.01 11.51
CA PHE A 668 2.14 -26.51 10.16
C PHE A 668 2.27 -27.64 9.15
N ILE A 669 1.17 -27.99 8.48
CA ILE A 669 1.11 -29.13 7.55
C ILE A 669 0.74 -28.60 6.16
N LYS A 670 1.53 -28.99 5.15
CA LYS A 670 1.19 -28.73 3.74
C LYS A 670 0.02 -29.62 3.34
N ALA A 671 -1.09 -29.00 2.93
CA ALA A 671 -2.32 -29.68 2.53
C ALA A 671 -2.97 -28.98 1.33
N ASP A 672 -3.67 -29.76 0.51
CA ASP A 672 -4.57 -29.27 -0.52
C ASP A 672 -5.98 -29.79 -0.22
N LEU A 673 -6.83 -28.91 0.30
CA LEU A 673 -8.19 -29.25 0.71
C LEU A 673 -9.05 -29.79 -0.44
N SER A 674 -8.72 -29.47 -1.70
CA SER A 674 -9.45 -29.97 -2.86
C SER A 674 -9.19 -31.46 -3.12
N LEU A 675 -8.05 -32.00 -2.70
CA LEU A 675 -7.68 -33.40 -2.94
C LEU A 675 -8.31 -34.37 -1.93
N PRO A 676 -8.48 -35.67 -2.28
CA PRO A 676 -8.86 -36.70 -1.34
C PRO A 676 -7.94 -36.72 -0.10
N ARG A 677 -8.52 -36.87 1.09
CA ARG A 677 -7.80 -36.74 2.39
C ARG A 677 -7.04 -35.41 2.56
N MET A 678 -7.47 -34.34 1.90
CA MET A 678 -6.79 -33.04 1.89
C MET A 678 -5.34 -33.09 1.37
N GLY A 679 -5.04 -34.09 0.51
CA GLY A 679 -3.68 -34.33 -0.01
C GLY A 679 -2.73 -34.98 1.00
N LEU A 680 -3.21 -35.39 2.17
CA LEU A 680 -2.39 -35.95 3.26
C LEU A 680 -2.18 -37.46 3.13
N GLU A 681 -1.05 -37.93 3.68
CA GLU A 681 -0.78 -39.35 3.85
C GLU A 681 -1.81 -40.03 4.76
N ARG A 682 -2.07 -41.32 4.52
CA ARG A 682 -3.11 -42.08 5.23
C ARG A 682 -2.88 -42.08 6.75
N ILE A 683 -1.63 -42.19 7.20
CA ILE A 683 -1.28 -42.22 8.63
C ILE A 683 -1.56 -40.86 9.27
N GLN A 684 -1.07 -39.78 8.67
CA GLN A 684 -1.28 -38.42 9.16
C GLN A 684 -2.77 -38.03 9.17
N TYR A 685 -3.51 -38.29 8.08
CA TYR A 685 -4.96 -38.08 8.03
C TYR A 685 -5.71 -38.87 9.13
N SER A 686 -5.33 -40.13 9.37
CA SER A 686 -5.91 -40.94 10.44
C SER A 686 -5.58 -40.43 11.84
N GLN A 687 -4.40 -39.84 12.05
CA GLN A 687 -4.05 -39.16 13.30
C GLN A 687 -4.95 -37.94 13.51
N LEU A 688 -5.11 -37.09 12.49
CA LEU A 688 -6.00 -35.92 12.55
C LEU A 688 -7.44 -36.31 12.88
N LEU A 689 -8.00 -37.35 12.25
CA LEU A 689 -9.33 -37.87 12.56
C LEU A 689 -9.49 -38.34 14.03
N ASN A 690 -8.41 -38.70 14.70
CA ASN A 690 -8.42 -39.17 16.08
C ASN A 690 -8.16 -38.06 17.11
N THR A 691 -7.63 -36.90 16.71
CA THR A 691 -7.21 -35.82 17.62
C THR A 691 -7.98 -34.52 17.42
N VAL A 692 -8.37 -34.16 16.19
CA VAL A 692 -9.02 -32.88 15.89
C VAL A 692 -10.45 -32.87 16.43
N THR A 693 -10.76 -31.82 17.19
CA THR A 693 -12.06 -31.63 17.85
C THR A 693 -12.86 -30.47 17.28
N HIS A 694 -12.18 -29.46 16.74
CA HIS A 694 -12.78 -28.27 16.13
C HIS A 694 -12.03 -27.92 14.84
N ILE A 695 -12.71 -27.31 13.89
CA ILE A 695 -12.19 -26.90 12.58
C ILE A 695 -12.56 -25.43 12.38
N ILE A 696 -11.58 -24.57 12.12
CA ILE A 696 -11.80 -23.19 11.69
C ILE A 696 -11.39 -23.07 10.22
N HIS A 697 -12.40 -22.95 9.35
CA HIS A 697 -12.19 -22.81 7.93
C HIS A 697 -12.19 -21.34 7.51
N ASN A 698 -10.98 -20.75 7.46
CA ASN A 698 -10.72 -19.36 7.09
C ASN A 698 -10.00 -19.22 5.72
N GLN A 699 -9.41 -20.29 5.19
CA GLN A 699 -8.70 -20.25 3.91
C GLN A 699 -9.65 -20.02 2.72
N TRP A 700 -9.57 -18.86 2.07
CA TRP A 700 -10.25 -18.57 0.79
C TRP A 700 -9.42 -17.57 -0.05
N PRO A 701 -9.31 -17.72 -1.37
CA PRO A 701 -8.72 -16.68 -2.23
C PRO A 701 -9.73 -15.53 -2.41
N VAL A 702 -9.27 -14.29 -2.28
CA VAL A 702 -10.09 -13.09 -2.55
C VAL A 702 -9.83 -12.67 -3.99
N ASN A 703 -10.74 -13.03 -4.89
CA ASN A 703 -10.69 -12.63 -6.30
C ASN A 703 -12.11 -12.37 -6.82
N PHE A 704 -12.45 -11.10 -7.03
CA PHE A 704 -13.79 -10.68 -7.45
C PHE A 704 -14.06 -10.89 -8.94
N ASN A 705 -13.02 -11.13 -9.75
CA ASN A 705 -13.12 -11.31 -11.20
C ASN A 705 -13.29 -12.78 -11.62
N TRP A 706 -13.10 -13.72 -10.70
CA TRP A 706 -13.32 -15.15 -10.94
C TRP A 706 -14.81 -15.49 -11.01
N THR A 707 -15.16 -16.43 -11.91
CA THR A 707 -16.49 -17.06 -11.95
C THR A 707 -16.66 -18.01 -10.76
N VAL A 708 -17.90 -18.40 -10.42
CA VAL A 708 -18.14 -19.36 -9.34
C VAL A 708 -17.51 -20.74 -9.64
N ALA A 709 -17.37 -21.10 -10.92
CA ALA A 709 -16.71 -22.33 -11.37
C ALA A 709 -15.20 -22.35 -11.02
N SER A 710 -14.49 -21.23 -11.16
CA SER A 710 -13.07 -21.13 -10.75
C SER A 710 -12.87 -21.33 -9.23
N PHE A 711 -13.92 -21.17 -8.41
CA PHE A 711 -13.91 -21.51 -6.99
C PHE A 711 -14.22 -22.98 -6.65
N GLU A 712 -14.58 -23.83 -7.62
CA GLU A 712 -14.95 -25.24 -7.37
C GLU A 712 -13.95 -26.02 -6.48
N PRO A 713 -12.62 -25.90 -6.62
CA PRO A 713 -11.67 -26.58 -5.73
C PRO A 713 -11.81 -26.20 -4.25
N HIS A 714 -12.26 -24.98 -3.95
CA HIS A 714 -12.44 -24.47 -2.59
C HIS A 714 -13.78 -24.93 -2.00
N ILE A 715 -14.83 -24.95 -2.83
CA ILE A 715 -16.13 -25.55 -2.51
C ILE A 715 -15.98 -27.06 -2.26
N GLN A 716 -15.15 -27.75 -3.05
CA GLN A 716 -14.74 -29.14 -2.80
C GLN A 716 -13.97 -29.28 -1.47
N GLY A 717 -13.13 -28.31 -1.12
CA GLY A 717 -12.49 -28.23 0.19
C GLY A 717 -13.46 -28.22 1.36
N VAL A 718 -14.56 -27.46 1.27
CA VAL A 718 -15.64 -27.45 2.27
C VAL A 718 -16.30 -28.83 2.37
N SER A 719 -16.63 -29.46 1.23
CA SER A 719 -17.18 -30.82 1.20
C SER A 719 -16.23 -31.86 1.83
N ASN A 720 -14.92 -31.73 1.61
CA ASN A 720 -13.92 -32.62 2.20
C ASN A 720 -13.75 -32.38 3.71
N LEU A 721 -13.86 -31.14 4.20
CA LEU A 721 -13.87 -30.83 5.63
C LEU A 721 -15.13 -31.34 6.34
N ILE A 722 -16.30 -31.31 5.68
CA ILE A 722 -17.54 -31.93 6.19
C ILE A 722 -17.36 -33.44 6.32
N ASN A 723 -16.80 -34.10 5.31
CA ASN A 723 -16.50 -35.54 5.36
C ASN A 723 -15.50 -35.86 6.49
N PHE A 724 -14.43 -35.08 6.65
CA PHE A 724 -13.47 -35.23 7.75
C PHE A 724 -14.10 -35.04 9.14
N SER A 725 -14.99 -34.05 9.29
CA SER A 725 -15.77 -33.81 10.51
C SER A 725 -16.61 -35.04 10.88
N HIS A 726 -17.34 -35.61 9.91
CA HIS A 726 -18.15 -36.82 10.09
C HIS A 726 -17.32 -38.09 10.38
N GLU A 727 -16.16 -38.24 9.73
CA GLU A 727 -15.25 -39.37 9.96
C GLU A 727 -14.56 -39.29 11.34
N SER A 728 -14.34 -38.07 11.85
CA SER A 728 -13.60 -37.80 13.09
C SER A 728 -14.22 -38.51 14.30
N LYS A 729 -13.34 -39.05 15.15
CA LYS A 729 -13.68 -39.64 16.44
C LYS A 729 -14.43 -38.68 17.38
N HIS A 730 -14.25 -37.38 17.17
CA HIS A 730 -14.82 -36.30 17.98
C HIS A 730 -15.98 -35.56 17.30
N ASN A 731 -16.41 -35.97 16.10
CA ASN A 731 -17.42 -35.28 15.28
C ASN A 731 -17.14 -33.77 15.19
N ALA A 732 -15.98 -33.44 14.60
CA ALA A 732 -15.31 -32.17 14.84
C ALA A 732 -16.14 -30.97 14.39
N PHE A 733 -16.41 -30.02 15.28
CA PHE A 733 -17.25 -28.86 14.99
C PHE A 733 -16.59 -27.93 13.95
N ILE A 734 -17.33 -27.54 12.90
CA ILE A 734 -16.83 -26.64 11.86
C ILE A 734 -17.36 -25.21 12.08
N LEU A 735 -16.44 -24.26 12.20
CA LEU A 735 -16.69 -22.82 12.07
C LEU A 735 -16.15 -22.36 10.71
N PHE A 736 -17.02 -21.81 9.86
CA PHE A 736 -16.64 -21.27 8.55
C PHE A 736 -16.62 -19.74 8.58
N VAL A 737 -15.55 -19.14 8.07
CA VAL A 737 -15.46 -17.69 7.90
C VAL A 737 -15.97 -17.32 6.51
N SER A 738 -17.17 -16.73 6.46
CA SER A 738 -17.76 -16.24 5.20
C SER A 738 -17.39 -14.77 4.92
N SER A 739 -18.16 -14.06 4.10
CA SER A 739 -17.95 -12.67 3.73
C SER A 739 -19.28 -11.94 3.50
N VAL A 740 -19.31 -10.63 3.73
CA VAL A 740 -20.46 -9.75 3.44
C VAL A 740 -20.93 -9.85 1.98
N SER A 741 -20.05 -10.25 1.05
CA SER A 741 -20.41 -10.49 -0.35
C SER A 741 -21.36 -11.68 -0.56
N ALA A 742 -21.52 -12.57 0.42
CA ALA A 742 -22.51 -13.65 0.38
C ALA A 742 -23.95 -13.14 0.45
N VAL A 743 -24.17 -11.91 0.95
CA VAL A 743 -25.47 -11.22 1.00
C VAL A 743 -25.44 -9.86 0.30
N GLY A 744 -24.44 -9.63 -0.57
CA GLY A 744 -24.16 -8.32 -1.16
C GLY A 744 -25.18 -7.80 -2.18
N SER A 745 -26.14 -8.63 -2.60
CA SER A 745 -27.30 -8.26 -3.44
C SER A 745 -28.63 -8.34 -2.68
N TRP A 746 -28.59 -8.45 -1.34
CA TRP A 746 -29.80 -8.55 -0.53
C TRP A 746 -30.75 -7.37 -0.76
N ASN A 747 -31.92 -7.69 -1.34
CA ASN A 747 -32.99 -6.75 -1.70
C ASN A 747 -34.29 -7.01 -0.89
N GLY A 748 -34.24 -7.93 0.09
CA GLY A 748 -35.35 -8.22 0.97
C GLY A 748 -35.60 -7.10 2.00
N PRO A 749 -36.76 -7.12 2.69
CA PRO A 749 -37.16 -6.04 3.58
C PRO A 749 -36.28 -5.97 4.84
N GLY A 750 -35.40 -4.97 4.90
CA GLY A 750 -34.54 -4.68 6.06
C GLY A 750 -33.10 -5.18 5.89
N LEU A 751 -32.38 -5.26 7.01
CA LEU A 751 -31.03 -5.82 7.05
C LEU A 751 -31.06 -7.31 6.71
N ALA A 752 -30.00 -7.82 6.07
CA ALA A 752 -29.86 -9.25 5.78
C ALA A 752 -29.95 -10.09 7.08
N PRO A 753 -30.71 -11.20 7.09
CA PRO A 753 -30.90 -12.01 8.29
C PRO A 753 -29.65 -12.83 8.66
N GLU A 754 -29.46 -13.09 9.95
CA GLU A 754 -28.39 -13.97 10.47
C GLU A 754 -28.76 -15.46 10.35
N GLU A 755 -29.23 -15.87 9.17
CA GLU A 755 -29.57 -17.26 8.83
C GLU A 755 -29.01 -17.64 7.46
N VAL A 756 -28.94 -18.94 7.14
CA VAL A 756 -28.41 -19.38 5.84
C VAL A 756 -29.47 -19.19 4.76
N ILE A 757 -29.19 -18.27 3.84
CA ILE A 757 -30.09 -17.93 2.74
C ILE A 757 -29.83 -18.89 1.57
N GLU A 758 -30.81 -19.75 1.26
CA GLU A 758 -30.70 -20.74 0.17
C GLU A 758 -30.80 -20.11 -1.22
N ASP A 759 -31.38 -18.91 -1.32
CA ASP A 759 -31.46 -18.15 -2.57
C ASP A 759 -30.09 -17.59 -2.94
N LEU A 760 -29.42 -18.25 -3.89
CA LEU A 760 -28.07 -17.88 -4.32
C LEU A 760 -27.98 -16.50 -4.99
N SER A 761 -29.12 -15.91 -5.39
CA SER A 761 -29.17 -14.58 -6.03
C SER A 761 -28.90 -13.43 -5.05
N VAL A 762 -29.03 -13.64 -3.73
CA VAL A 762 -28.72 -12.61 -2.73
C VAL A 762 -27.23 -12.33 -2.58
N ALA A 763 -26.36 -13.21 -3.10
CA ALA A 763 -24.94 -12.96 -3.15
C ALA A 763 -24.63 -11.85 -4.16
N ALA A 764 -23.56 -11.07 -3.89
CA ALA A 764 -23.05 -10.09 -4.83
C ALA A 764 -22.83 -10.72 -6.23
N PRO A 765 -23.04 -9.99 -7.35
CA PRO A 765 -23.06 -10.55 -8.70
C PRO A 765 -21.65 -10.85 -9.25
N MET A 766 -20.89 -11.66 -8.51
CA MET A 766 -19.50 -12.05 -8.73
C MET A 766 -19.25 -13.45 -8.13
N GLY A 767 -18.33 -14.22 -8.72
CA GLY A 767 -18.11 -15.61 -8.31
C GLY A 767 -17.63 -15.76 -6.86
N TYR A 768 -16.90 -14.78 -6.31
CA TYR A 768 -16.45 -14.79 -4.91
C TYR A 768 -17.64 -14.83 -3.93
N GLY A 769 -18.61 -13.93 -4.08
CA GLY A 769 -19.80 -13.88 -3.21
C GLY A 769 -20.62 -15.17 -3.30
N LYS A 770 -20.89 -15.63 -4.53
CA LYS A 770 -21.63 -16.88 -4.78
C LYS A 770 -20.90 -18.11 -4.25
N SER A 771 -19.57 -18.18 -4.35
CA SER A 771 -18.78 -19.30 -3.81
C SER A 771 -18.87 -19.41 -2.29
N LYS A 772 -18.95 -18.28 -1.59
CA LYS A 772 -19.14 -18.21 -0.14
C LYS A 772 -20.54 -18.67 0.26
N LEU A 773 -21.58 -18.15 -0.41
CA LEU A 773 -22.97 -18.54 -0.13
C LEU A 773 -23.24 -20.03 -0.44
N VAL A 774 -22.72 -20.57 -1.56
CA VAL A 774 -22.77 -22.01 -1.85
C VAL A 774 -22.12 -22.84 -0.75
N SER A 775 -21.05 -22.35 -0.13
CA SER A 775 -20.35 -23.03 0.97
C SER A 775 -21.14 -23.01 2.28
N GLU A 776 -21.81 -21.90 2.60
CA GLU A 776 -22.77 -21.80 3.70
C GLU A 776 -23.94 -22.78 3.50
N CYS A 777 -24.51 -22.81 2.29
CA CYS A 777 -25.57 -23.75 1.93
C CYS A 777 -25.13 -25.22 2.05
N LEU A 778 -23.89 -25.57 1.67
CA LEU A 778 -23.36 -26.94 1.84
C LEU A 778 -23.20 -27.33 3.31
N LEU A 779 -22.74 -26.41 4.17
CA LEU A 779 -22.63 -26.64 5.61
C LEU A 779 -24.01 -26.76 6.26
N ALA A 780 -24.96 -25.91 5.86
CA ALA A 780 -26.35 -26.00 6.29
C ALA A 780 -27.01 -27.30 5.82
N GLU A 781 -26.74 -27.77 4.60
CA GLU A 781 -27.29 -29.02 4.07
C GLU A 781 -26.70 -30.24 4.78
N ALA A 782 -25.42 -30.22 5.11
CA ALA A 782 -24.80 -31.24 5.97
C ALA A 782 -25.45 -31.31 7.36
N ALA A 783 -25.83 -30.15 7.93
CA ALA A 783 -26.58 -30.10 9.19
C ALA A 783 -28.05 -30.55 9.02
N LYS A 784 -28.71 -30.18 7.91
CA LYS A 784 -30.09 -30.60 7.58
C LYS A 784 -30.20 -32.11 7.36
N ILE A 785 -29.24 -32.77 6.72
CA ILE A 785 -29.25 -34.23 6.52
C ILE A 785 -29.33 -35.00 7.86
N ILE A 786 -28.77 -34.44 8.94
CA ILE A 786 -28.80 -35.04 10.28
C ILE A 786 -30.15 -34.76 11.00
N ILE A 787 -30.83 -33.66 10.69
CA ILE A 787 -31.99 -33.14 11.44
C ILE A 787 -33.33 -33.40 10.73
N SER A 788 -33.37 -33.32 9.40
CA SER A 788 -34.61 -33.28 8.59
C SER A 788 -35.32 -34.63 8.43
N SER A 789 -34.69 -35.75 8.78
CA SER A 789 -35.33 -37.08 8.72
C SER A 789 -36.26 -37.39 9.91
N ALA A 790 -36.27 -36.54 10.94
CA ALA A 790 -37.09 -36.75 12.14
C ALA A 790 -38.40 -35.92 12.18
N TYR A 791 -38.62 -34.99 11.23
CA TYR A 791 -39.59 -33.90 11.41
C TYR A 791 -40.33 -33.43 10.13
N LEU A 792 -40.58 -34.30 9.14
CA LEU A 792 -41.44 -33.93 8.00
C LEU A 792 -42.94 -33.97 8.37
N GLY A 793 -43.39 -32.93 9.08
CA GLY A 793 -44.78 -32.65 9.46
C GLY A 793 -45.31 -31.25 9.06
N VAL A 794 -44.59 -30.52 8.19
CA VAL A 794 -44.88 -29.18 7.59
C VAL A 794 -44.90 -27.93 8.53
N LEU A 795 -45.04 -26.72 7.93
CA LEU A 795 -44.47 -25.42 8.37
C LEU A 795 -45.33 -24.23 7.83
N PRO A 796 -45.59 -23.09 8.55
CA PRO A 796 -45.59 -21.75 7.87
C PRO A 796 -45.41 -20.41 8.69
N ALA A 797 -44.92 -19.37 7.98
CA ALA A 797 -45.37 -17.93 7.88
C ALA A 797 -45.30 -16.81 9.00
N THR A 798 -44.34 -15.86 8.82
CA THR A 798 -44.42 -14.35 8.94
C THR A 798 -44.13 -13.48 10.23
N PHE A 799 -43.50 -12.31 10.00
CA PHE A 799 -43.20 -11.15 10.91
C PHE A 799 -44.07 -9.89 10.52
N PRO A 800 -43.91 -8.60 10.97
CA PRO A 800 -43.13 -7.93 12.06
C PRO A 800 -44.01 -7.01 12.98
N SER A 801 -43.41 -6.13 13.84
CA SER A 801 -43.84 -4.76 14.33
C SER A 801 -43.08 -4.26 15.61
N ARG A 802 -42.96 -2.93 15.89
CA ARG A 802 -42.06 -2.32 16.94
C ARG A 802 -42.59 -1.04 17.66
N ASP A 803 -42.38 -0.98 18.98
CA ASP A 803 -42.33 0.20 19.90
C ASP A 803 -41.60 -0.18 21.23
N ARG A 804 -40.52 -0.96 21.13
CA ARG A 804 -39.83 -1.58 22.29
C ARG A 804 -38.32 -1.41 22.11
N VAL A 805 -37.66 -0.77 23.07
CA VAL A 805 -36.20 -0.54 23.04
C VAL A 805 -35.52 -1.45 24.06
N ASP A 806 -34.80 -2.46 23.57
CA ASP A 806 -34.11 -3.52 24.33
C ASP A 806 -32.59 -3.55 24.06
N TRP A 807 -31.98 -2.37 23.84
CA TRP A 807 -30.56 -2.23 23.49
C TRP A 807 -29.60 -2.51 24.66
N LEU A 808 -28.44 -3.08 24.34
CA LEU A 808 -27.34 -3.39 25.26
C LEU A 808 -26.03 -2.70 24.82
N PRO A 809 -25.23 -2.15 25.75
CA PRO A 809 -23.87 -1.70 25.44
C PRO A 809 -22.96 -2.85 25.00
N VAL A 810 -22.11 -2.60 24.00
CA VAL A 810 -21.25 -3.62 23.35
C VAL A 810 -20.26 -4.28 24.33
N ASP A 811 -19.77 -3.53 25.33
CA ASP A 811 -18.91 -4.05 26.39
C ASP A 811 -19.63 -5.02 27.34
N LYS A 812 -20.96 -4.94 27.44
CA LYS A 812 -21.78 -5.90 28.19
C LYS A 812 -22.12 -7.12 27.34
N VAL A 813 -22.38 -6.94 26.05
CA VAL A 813 -22.64 -8.05 25.11
C VAL A 813 -21.48 -9.03 25.09
N SER A 814 -20.22 -8.55 25.05
CA SER A 814 -19.05 -9.45 25.06
C SER A 814 -18.93 -10.29 26.34
N SER A 815 -19.15 -9.70 27.51
CA SER A 815 -19.21 -10.45 28.78
C SER A 815 -20.37 -11.45 28.82
N ILE A 816 -21.56 -11.07 28.34
CA ILE A 816 -22.74 -11.95 28.29
C ILE A 816 -22.47 -13.17 27.39
N LEU A 817 -21.82 -13.00 26.23
CA LEU A 817 -21.47 -14.11 25.34
C LEU A 817 -20.53 -15.12 26.01
N ILE A 818 -19.54 -14.64 26.78
CA ILE A 818 -18.61 -15.49 27.54
C ILE A 818 -19.35 -16.23 28.68
N GLU A 819 -20.23 -15.55 29.41
CA GLU A 819 -21.05 -16.18 30.46
C GLU A 819 -22.01 -17.24 29.90
N VAL A 820 -22.63 -16.96 28.75
CA VAL A 820 -23.49 -17.91 28.04
C VAL A 820 -22.71 -19.16 27.63
N LEU A 821 -21.51 -18.99 27.07
CA LEU A 821 -20.60 -20.08 26.70
C LEU A 821 -20.27 -20.94 27.93
N LEU A 822 -19.77 -20.34 29.01
CA LEU A 822 -19.33 -21.05 30.22
C LEU A 822 -20.47 -21.78 30.97
N ALA A 823 -21.68 -21.21 30.97
CA ALA A 823 -22.83 -21.83 31.62
C ALA A 823 -23.49 -22.93 30.77
N CYS A 824 -23.36 -22.88 29.43
CA CYS A 824 -23.75 -24.01 28.58
C CYS A 824 -22.96 -25.27 28.89
N SER A 825 -21.68 -25.09 29.23
CA SER A 825 -20.70 -26.12 29.62
C SER A 825 -20.87 -26.68 31.03
N THR A 826 -21.77 -26.14 31.86
CA THR A 826 -21.81 -26.47 33.30
C THR A 826 -23.21 -26.70 33.89
N LYS A 827 -23.88 -27.82 33.53
CA LYS A 827 -24.71 -28.56 34.50
C LYS A 827 -25.09 -30.00 34.10
N LYS A 828 -25.09 -30.87 35.10
CA LYS A 828 -25.65 -32.24 35.08
C LYS A 828 -27.12 -32.21 35.51
N GLY A 829 -27.96 -33.00 34.85
CA GLY A 829 -29.35 -33.29 35.21
C GLY A 829 -29.81 -34.54 34.44
N PRO A 830 -30.78 -35.33 34.95
CA PRO A 830 -31.12 -36.61 34.34
C PRO A 830 -31.83 -36.44 32.99
N GLU A 831 -31.42 -37.27 32.03
CA GLU A 831 -32.12 -37.59 30.77
C GLU A 831 -32.72 -36.42 29.98
N GLN A 832 -31.86 -35.63 29.33
CA GLN A 832 -32.27 -34.73 28.23
C GLN A 832 -31.32 -34.86 27.02
N VAL A 833 -31.92 -34.90 25.83
CA VAL A 833 -31.25 -35.07 24.52
C VAL A 833 -30.43 -33.81 24.17
N PRO A 834 -29.25 -33.92 23.53
CA PRO A 834 -28.47 -32.76 23.11
C PRO A 834 -29.23 -31.97 22.04
N SER A 835 -29.55 -30.72 22.33
CA SER A 835 -30.19 -29.78 21.39
C SER A 835 -29.42 -28.46 21.37
N ALA A 836 -29.50 -27.74 20.24
CA ALA A 836 -28.91 -26.41 20.12
C ALA A 836 -29.56 -25.45 21.14
N LYS A 837 -28.78 -24.98 22.11
CA LYS A 837 -29.27 -24.05 23.14
C LYS A 837 -29.21 -22.62 22.59
N VAL A 838 -30.35 -22.08 22.16
CA VAL A 838 -30.45 -20.69 21.70
C VAL A 838 -30.65 -19.73 22.88
N PHE A 839 -29.88 -18.64 22.89
CA PHE A 839 -29.92 -17.57 23.89
C PHE A 839 -30.06 -16.21 23.23
N HIS A 840 -31.08 -15.45 23.60
CA HIS A 840 -31.24 -14.07 23.13
C HIS A 840 -30.47 -13.13 24.05
N VAL A 841 -29.48 -12.43 23.52
CA VAL A 841 -28.71 -11.40 24.22
C VAL A 841 -29.36 -10.05 23.96
N VAL A 842 -30.44 -9.77 24.69
CA VAL A 842 -31.30 -8.59 24.52
C VAL A 842 -31.64 -8.01 25.89
N ASN A 843 -31.69 -6.68 26.03
CA ASN A 843 -31.94 -6.05 27.31
C ASN A 843 -33.35 -6.40 27.82
N HIS A 844 -33.40 -7.03 28.99
CA HIS A 844 -34.67 -7.43 29.59
C HIS A 844 -35.40 -6.25 30.25
N ASN A 845 -34.62 -5.25 30.69
CA ASN A 845 -35.11 -3.98 31.20
C ASN A 845 -35.34 -3.06 30.01
N VAL A 846 -36.49 -3.21 29.36
CA VAL A 846 -36.85 -2.37 28.22
C VAL A 846 -37.24 -0.97 28.65
N THR A 847 -36.99 0.01 27.79
CA THR A 847 -37.43 1.39 27.99
C THR A 847 -38.23 1.87 26.78
N SER A 848 -39.00 2.94 26.96
CA SER A 848 -39.76 3.57 25.88
C SER A 848 -38.91 4.62 25.18
N TRP A 849 -38.92 4.58 23.85
CA TRP A 849 -38.32 5.62 23.02
C TRP A 849 -38.99 6.98 23.27
N SER A 850 -40.32 7.01 23.27
CA SER A 850 -41.12 8.24 23.33
C SER A 850 -41.14 8.91 24.71
N SER A 851 -41.19 8.14 25.81
CA SER A 851 -41.35 8.71 27.16
C SER A 851 -40.04 8.87 27.95
N HIS A 852 -38.95 8.19 27.58
CA HIS A 852 -37.71 8.18 28.37
C HIS A 852 -36.44 8.51 27.58
N LEU A 853 -36.26 7.98 26.35
CA LEU A 853 -35.04 8.25 25.58
C LEU A 853 -35.11 9.55 24.79
N MET A 854 -36.24 9.83 24.14
CA MET A 854 -36.46 11.05 23.36
C MET A 854 -36.26 12.35 24.19
N PRO A 855 -36.73 12.49 25.44
CA PRO A 855 -36.46 13.69 26.25
C PRO A 855 -34.96 13.90 26.53
N ALA A 856 -34.21 12.82 26.78
CA ALA A 856 -32.77 12.89 27.03
C ALA A 856 -31.98 13.27 25.75
N VAL A 857 -32.37 12.72 24.60
CA VAL A 857 -31.83 13.12 23.28
C VAL A 857 -32.14 14.60 23.00
N ALA A 858 -33.37 15.06 23.27
CA ALA A 858 -33.75 16.46 23.08
C ALA A 858 -32.98 17.42 24.00
N ALA A 859 -32.74 17.04 25.26
CA ALA A 859 -31.98 17.82 26.23
C ALA A 859 -30.46 17.91 25.94
N SER A 860 -29.93 17.06 25.04
CA SER A 860 -28.54 17.15 24.58
C SER A 860 -28.30 18.26 23.53
N TYR A 861 -29.34 18.78 22.88
CA TYR A 861 -29.21 19.92 21.96
C TYR A 861 -29.08 21.23 22.75
N SER A 862 -28.08 22.05 22.41
CA SER A 862 -27.70 23.23 23.20
C SER A 862 -28.80 24.29 23.34
N PRO A 863 -29.02 24.86 24.54
CA PRO A 863 -30.00 25.94 24.75
C PRO A 863 -29.52 27.25 24.11
N GLY A 864 -29.89 27.45 22.84
CA GLY A 864 -29.53 28.63 22.04
C GLY A 864 -29.55 28.37 20.53
N SER A 865 -29.38 27.11 20.10
CA SER A 865 -29.48 26.68 18.71
C SER A 865 -30.87 26.14 18.40
N VAL A 866 -31.66 26.93 17.63
CA VAL A 866 -32.93 26.60 16.95
C VAL A 866 -33.78 25.49 17.62
N GLY A 867 -34.80 25.89 18.38
CA GLY A 867 -35.65 24.98 19.15
C GLY A 867 -36.24 23.83 18.33
N VAL A 868 -35.73 22.61 18.56
CA VAL A 868 -36.20 21.38 17.91
C VAL A 868 -37.62 21.07 18.39
N LYS A 869 -38.58 21.12 17.46
CA LYS A 869 -39.99 20.86 17.75
C LYS A 869 -40.27 19.36 17.59
N LEU A 870 -40.71 18.71 18.67
CA LEU A 870 -41.12 17.30 18.64
C LEU A 870 -42.43 17.16 17.84
N VAL A 871 -42.45 16.25 16.87
CA VAL A 871 -43.61 15.97 16.01
C VAL A 871 -43.76 14.45 15.76
N PRO A 872 -44.97 13.94 15.48
CA PRO A 872 -45.19 12.54 15.09
C PRO A 872 -44.36 12.13 13.87
N PHE A 873 -44.08 10.83 13.71
CA PHE A 873 -43.25 10.31 12.60
C PHE A 873 -43.79 10.73 11.23
N ASP A 874 -45.11 10.68 11.02
CA ASP A 874 -45.73 11.05 9.74
C ASP A 874 -45.59 12.56 9.46
N THR A 875 -45.68 13.41 10.50
CA THR A 875 -45.43 14.85 10.40
C THR A 875 -43.95 15.18 10.16
N TRP A 876 -43.02 14.42 10.77
CA TRP A 876 -41.60 14.52 10.50
C TRP A 876 -41.28 14.12 9.05
N LEU A 877 -41.91 13.06 8.56
CA LEU A 877 -41.80 12.55 7.20
C LEU A 877 -42.37 13.53 6.16
N GLU A 878 -43.52 14.15 6.42
CA GLU A 878 -44.04 15.24 5.56
C GLU A 878 -43.09 16.44 5.52
N THR A 879 -42.50 16.82 6.67
CA THR A 879 -41.49 17.88 6.73
C THR A 879 -40.23 17.50 5.94
N LEU A 880 -39.82 16.23 6.00
CA LEU A 880 -38.68 15.71 5.23
C LEU A 880 -38.95 15.74 3.72
N LYS A 881 -40.16 15.34 3.27
CA LYS A 881 -40.61 15.47 1.86
C LYS A 881 -40.52 16.92 1.38
N GLN A 882 -41.11 17.85 2.12
CA GLN A 882 -41.08 19.29 1.78
C GLN A 882 -39.65 19.86 1.71
N SER A 883 -38.71 19.32 2.51
CA SER A 883 -37.30 19.72 2.45
C SER A 883 -36.55 19.18 1.22
N ALA A 884 -37.01 18.06 0.65
CA ALA A 884 -36.44 17.44 -0.54
C ALA A 884 -36.79 18.22 -1.82
N ASP A 885 -38.02 18.76 -1.89
CA ASP A 885 -38.55 19.52 -3.03
C ASP A 885 -38.08 20.99 -3.08
N SER A 886 -37.25 21.42 -2.12
CA SER A 886 -36.76 22.80 -2.03
C SER A 886 -35.61 23.11 -2.99
N SER A 887 -35.73 24.23 -3.71
CA SER A 887 -34.70 24.76 -4.63
C SER A 887 -33.34 25.11 -3.99
N THR A 888 -33.21 25.04 -2.66
CA THR A 888 -31.96 25.27 -1.91
C THR A 888 -31.49 24.04 -1.14
N LEU A 889 -31.73 22.83 -1.66
CA LEU A 889 -31.35 21.56 -1.03
C LEU A 889 -29.84 21.47 -0.77
N ASN A 890 -29.44 21.33 0.50
CA ASN A 890 -28.07 21.02 0.90
C ASN A 890 -28.01 19.62 1.56
N VAL A 891 -27.58 18.63 0.78
CA VAL A 891 -27.60 17.21 1.16
C VAL A 891 -26.57 16.87 2.25
N GLU A 892 -25.53 17.69 2.45
CA GLU A 892 -24.60 17.52 3.58
C GLU A 892 -25.22 17.95 4.92
N LYS A 893 -26.18 18.90 4.90
CA LYS A 893 -26.88 19.40 6.09
C LYS A 893 -28.19 18.68 6.40
N ASN A 894 -28.80 17.98 5.43
CA ASN A 894 -29.97 17.13 5.66
C ASN A 894 -29.81 15.76 4.97
N PRO A 895 -29.01 14.84 5.54
CA PRO A 895 -28.73 13.54 4.92
C PRO A 895 -29.93 12.59 4.90
N ALA A 896 -30.97 12.84 5.73
CA ALA A 896 -32.15 11.98 5.81
C ALA A 896 -32.97 11.92 4.51
N VAL A 897 -32.87 12.94 3.65
CA VAL A 897 -33.51 12.98 2.32
C VAL A 897 -33.06 11.80 1.44
N ARG A 898 -31.85 11.27 1.63
CA ARG A 898 -31.31 10.11 0.88
C ARG A 898 -32.07 8.80 1.16
N LEU A 899 -32.90 8.76 2.19
CA LEU A 899 -33.69 7.60 2.61
C LEU A 899 -35.20 7.91 2.63
N LEU A 900 -35.63 8.94 1.90
CA LEU A 900 -37.02 9.40 1.90
C LEU A 900 -38.01 8.28 1.53
N ASP A 901 -37.76 7.56 0.44
CA ASP A 901 -38.62 6.45 -0.03
C ASP A 901 -38.68 5.29 0.98
N PHE A 902 -37.58 5.04 1.68
CA PHE A 902 -37.54 4.07 2.78
C PHE A 902 -38.46 4.52 3.93
N TYR A 903 -38.37 5.78 4.37
CA TYR A 903 -39.24 6.29 5.44
C TYR A 903 -40.72 6.35 5.04
N VAL A 904 -41.03 6.61 3.76
CA VAL A 904 -42.38 6.51 3.20
C VAL A 904 -42.91 5.08 3.27
N GLY A 905 -42.08 4.07 2.96
CA GLY A 905 -42.46 2.66 3.01
C GLY A 905 -42.76 2.09 4.41
N VAL A 906 -42.43 2.81 5.49
CA VAL A 906 -42.72 2.38 6.89
C VAL A 906 -43.81 3.19 7.59
N SER A 907 -44.34 4.25 6.96
CA SER A 907 -45.50 5.00 7.48
C SER A 907 -46.79 4.22 7.23
N GLY A 908 -47.64 4.08 8.26
CA GLY A 908 -48.98 3.46 8.14
C GLY A 908 -49.10 1.97 8.51
N ALA A 909 -48.71 1.57 9.72
CA ALA A 909 -49.12 0.27 10.29
C ALA A 909 -49.15 0.24 11.83
N ASP A 910 -50.32 0.49 12.43
CA ASP A 910 -50.59 0.25 13.86
C ASP A 910 -50.50 -1.24 14.21
N LYS A 911 -49.32 -1.72 14.63
CA LYS A 911 -49.14 -3.10 15.14
C LYS A 911 -48.20 -3.16 16.34
N ILE A 912 -48.57 -3.99 17.32
CA ILE A 912 -47.99 -4.05 18.67
C ILE A 912 -46.54 -4.59 18.63
N PRO A 913 -45.58 -4.02 19.39
CA PRO A 913 -44.19 -4.51 19.46
C PRO A 913 -44.04 -6.02 19.67
N ARG A 914 -43.25 -6.68 18.81
CA ARG A 914 -42.80 -8.06 19.05
C ARG A 914 -41.67 -8.08 20.09
N ALA A 915 -41.88 -8.81 21.18
CA ALA A 915 -40.96 -8.87 22.32
C ALA A 915 -40.13 -10.16 22.33
N MET A 916 -38.80 -10.04 22.30
CA MET A 916 -37.90 -11.16 22.55
C MET A 916 -37.83 -11.50 24.04
N SER A 917 -37.89 -12.80 24.36
CA SER A 917 -37.75 -13.35 25.71
C SER A 917 -36.31 -13.75 25.99
N SER A 918 -35.69 -13.14 26.99
CA SER A 918 -34.31 -13.42 27.43
C SER A 918 -34.23 -14.33 28.67
N LYS A 919 -35.34 -14.95 29.11
CA LYS A 919 -35.42 -15.74 30.36
C LYS A 919 -34.32 -16.82 30.50
N LYS A 920 -33.95 -17.50 29.41
CA LYS A 920 -32.86 -18.50 29.41
C LYS A 920 -31.49 -17.85 29.64
N THR A 921 -31.21 -16.77 28.90
CA THR A 921 -29.97 -15.99 29.00
C THR A 921 -29.84 -15.36 30.39
N LEU A 922 -30.93 -14.81 30.94
CA LEU A 922 -31.00 -14.28 32.31
C LEU A 922 -30.77 -15.33 33.39
N HIS A 923 -31.09 -16.60 33.15
CA HIS A 923 -30.81 -17.65 34.13
C HIS A 923 -29.30 -17.93 34.25
N ILE A 924 -28.53 -17.68 33.19
CA ILE A 924 -27.12 -18.08 33.11
C ILE A 924 -26.12 -16.92 33.10
N SER A 925 -26.47 -15.78 32.51
CA SER A 925 -25.64 -14.59 32.49
C SER A 925 -25.97 -13.69 33.68
N GLU A 926 -24.96 -13.39 34.48
CA GLU A 926 -25.03 -12.43 35.57
C GLU A 926 -24.98 -10.99 35.05
N THR A 927 -24.14 -10.73 34.04
CA THR A 927 -24.07 -9.43 33.39
C THR A 927 -25.43 -9.02 32.79
N LEU A 928 -26.18 -9.95 32.18
CA LEU A 928 -27.50 -9.64 31.62
C LEU A 928 -28.60 -9.48 32.70
N ARG A 929 -28.44 -10.07 33.90
CA ARG A 929 -29.35 -9.81 35.04
C ARG A 929 -29.14 -8.42 35.62
N ASN A 930 -27.90 -7.97 35.70
CA ASN A 930 -27.52 -6.75 36.39
C ASN A 930 -27.48 -5.50 35.49
N VAL A 931 -27.66 -5.65 34.17
CA VAL A 931 -27.77 -4.52 33.25
C VAL A 931 -29.14 -3.85 33.35
N GLY A 932 -29.14 -2.55 33.67
CA GLY A 932 -30.34 -1.73 33.72
C GLY A 932 -30.90 -1.40 32.33
N PRO A 933 -32.04 -0.68 32.26
CA PRO A 933 -32.53 -0.13 31.00
C PRO A 933 -31.54 0.88 30.44
N VAL A 934 -31.66 1.18 29.14
CA VAL A 934 -30.86 2.24 28.51
C VAL A 934 -31.07 3.56 29.27
N SER A 935 -30.00 4.07 29.88
CA SER A 935 -30.06 5.25 30.75
C SER A 935 -29.82 6.54 29.98
N GLU A 936 -30.31 7.67 30.53
CA GLU A 936 -29.99 9.00 29.97
C GLU A 936 -28.49 9.27 29.93
N GLU A 937 -27.71 8.72 30.87
CA GLU A 937 -26.26 8.87 30.92
C GLU A 937 -25.59 8.20 29.71
N TRP A 938 -26.06 7.02 29.30
CA TRP A 938 -25.57 6.34 28.09
C TRP A 938 -25.93 7.14 26.84
N VAL A 939 -27.15 7.67 26.77
CA VAL A 939 -27.59 8.54 25.67
C VAL A 939 -26.72 9.79 25.57
N ARG A 940 -26.49 10.51 26.67
CA ARG A 940 -25.61 11.70 26.70
C ARG A 940 -24.18 11.36 26.28
N LYS A 941 -23.66 10.20 26.70
CA LYS A 941 -22.34 9.71 26.31
C LYS A 941 -22.26 9.39 24.81
N TRP A 942 -23.29 8.78 24.23
CA TRP A 942 -23.37 8.52 22.80
C TRP A 942 -23.46 9.81 21.98
N MET A 943 -24.33 10.77 22.37
CA MET A 943 -24.42 12.09 21.74
C MET A 943 -23.06 12.81 21.73
N SER A 944 -22.35 12.81 22.86
CA SER A 944 -21.00 13.37 22.99
C SER A 944 -19.97 12.66 22.07
N GLN A 945 -20.04 11.34 21.94
CA GLN A 945 -19.18 10.57 21.03
C GLN A 945 -19.49 10.86 19.55
N TRP A 946 -20.75 11.12 19.22
CA TRP A 946 -21.22 11.45 17.87
C TRP A 946 -21.02 12.93 17.49
N ARG A 947 -20.49 13.76 18.40
CA ARG A 947 -20.19 15.20 18.22
C ARG A 947 -21.42 16.04 17.83
N VAL A 948 -22.56 15.76 18.46
CA VAL A 948 -23.82 16.54 18.36
C VAL A 948 -24.08 17.27 19.68
#